data_AF-A0A954MA66-F1
#
_entry.id   AF-A0A954MA66-F1
#
_cell.length_a   1.000
_cell.length_b   1.000
_cell.length_c   1.000
_cell.angle_alpha   90.00
_cell.angle_beta   90.00
_cell.angle_gamma   90.00
#
_symmetry.space_group_name_H-M   'P 1'
#
loop_
_entity.id
_entity.type
_entity.pdbx_description
1 polymer ?
#
loop_
_entity_poly.entity_id
_entity_poly.type
_entity_poly.pdbx_seq_one_letter_code
_entity_poly.pdbx_strand_id
1 'polypeptide(L)'
;MTSRQRPLGPMTGFLTIALTVLISSSALVSSATAQGPSKELAIKLMSLPPRPKRPELPPSTLPLQFLKGERIAFLGNSLAERMNLFGHFETLLHTRFPDKELVIRNFARPAEEVGVQQRSADYTALDDPQLAFGADTYFCFFGFNESYAGAEGVENFKQQYQRYLKMITDRYPRDDAKSPPRFVLVSPVAFEATGDPLLPDGETENKNLQLYANAVADVAQQANVAFVDVFQESHELFAAQPGMQYTINGCHLNNAGDREVARLLDEAAFGSASPASFDSPMYEKLRAAVNDKSWVHLQDYRMLNGWYVYGGRRTWDTETFPREYIKIRKMAEIRDRYIWDMVQGKPVPDQPDDSGTGELFVPETRFGEPRQDYSEAEELRYLTPQQLVEQTTVPEGFAIQPFADETMFPELAKPVQLNFDNKGRLWVSCMPTYPQWKPGDHKPNDRLLILEDTDHDGKADVCKVFYDQLHCPTGFEFWNGGVLVVDQPRLLFLKDTDGDDKADQVVHLMDGWASDDTHHTCSAFEWSHGGKLHMLEGIATSTTLETPWGPHRSRGAGGAYVMDPRSLRIRQFALPGQYNMWCYVFNGWGQGIVGDGTTANQAWDTPLSGAQFGGRTGLNFVFNNEGMRPALGSEFLMTRHFPDDVQGQFTYACVINMNGMPRFSVNDDGGGYHGARLKKADGSPDDLIRSTDKHFRPADPQIGPDGALWFGDWANALIGHMQYSQRDPNRDHTRGRIYRLVYPGRELVKPVTQFGKPVAEILEQLREYEWRTRYRARRELHGRPSDEVLPVLNQWVSALKSDDPDFERLRTEALWIQQSHHALNPELLEAVLQSPVADARAAAVRIAADERASLADAQSHLLTASRDEHPRVRTEAARGLSFFADVPSATALLKMTSYPADYWVDYTVRHALGANESIWRTDYIAGRIADLPTRATEIVTQLMAASKSGAVALPFLQTLLSQEPKPEEERNKAMTALSELEGDVNRGREVFVRNCTACHKVGNGEGREFGPNLAGVAKRMNRFKIVQSVIDPNAEVAEKYRSTLIVTTDGMPTAGLVVSENDTEVELFDGKAVRKIAKADIEERVTQQQSSMPEGVAATVAPSEFVDLMAYLAAQTQDVKPQP
;
A
#
# COMPACT_ATOMS: atom_id res chain seq x y z
N MET A 1 19.61 -67.04 21.76
CA MET A 1 18.60 -68.11 21.93
C MET A 1 17.25 -67.45 22.14
N THR A 2 16.33 -67.72 21.21
CA THR A 2 14.85 -67.77 21.30
C THR A 2 14.07 -66.67 22.05
N SER A 3 12.94 -66.13 21.59
CA SER A 3 12.18 -66.08 20.33
C SER A 3 10.84 -65.44 20.71
N ARG A 4 10.30 -64.53 19.89
CA ARG A 4 8.89 -64.60 19.47
C ARG A 4 8.68 -63.74 18.22
N GLN A 5 8.18 -64.42 17.20
CA GLN A 5 7.91 -63.96 15.84
C GLN A 5 6.71 -63.02 15.76
N ARG A 6 6.70 -62.13 14.76
CA ARG A 6 5.51 -61.86 13.92
C ARG A 6 5.93 -61.75 12.44
N PRO A 7 5.10 -62.17 11.47
CA PRO A 7 5.49 -62.36 10.07
C PRO A 7 5.13 -61.17 9.16
N LEU A 8 5.67 -61.24 7.94
CA LEU A 8 5.67 -60.26 6.83
C LEU A 8 4.42 -60.32 5.91
N GLY A 9 3.98 -59.14 5.46
CA GLY A 9 3.52 -58.80 4.09
C GLY A 9 1.99 -58.64 3.85
N PRO A 10 1.53 -57.84 2.84
CA PRO A 10 2.25 -56.95 1.92
C PRO A 10 1.69 -55.49 1.82
N MET A 11 2.43 -54.67 1.07
CA MET A 11 2.16 -53.28 0.67
C MET A 11 0.76 -53.02 0.10
N THR A 12 0.15 -51.90 0.49
CA THR A 12 -0.64 -50.98 -0.38
C THR A 12 -0.97 -49.70 0.40
N GLY A 13 -0.79 -48.52 -0.21
CA GLY A 13 -1.50 -47.29 0.17
C GLY A 13 -0.75 -46.25 1.00
N PHE A 14 0.25 -45.58 0.43
CA PHE A 14 0.66 -44.22 0.83
C PHE A 14 -0.06 -43.23 -0.10
N LEU A 15 -1.04 -42.48 0.42
CA LEU A 15 -1.37 -41.10 0.03
C LEU A 15 -2.58 -40.64 0.87
N THR A 16 -2.67 -39.33 1.13
CA THR A 16 -3.81 -38.56 1.70
C THR A 16 -3.76 -38.28 3.22
N ILE A 17 -2.94 -37.31 3.63
CA ILE A 17 -3.24 -36.41 4.77
C ILE A 17 -2.84 -34.99 4.35
N ALA A 18 -3.79 -34.26 3.76
CA ALA A 18 -3.83 -32.80 3.67
C ALA A 18 -5.14 -32.39 2.97
N LEU A 19 -6.26 -32.43 3.68
CA LEU A 19 -7.47 -31.60 3.41
C LEU A 19 -8.57 -31.96 4.43
N THR A 20 -8.45 -31.52 5.69
CA THR A 20 -9.62 -31.49 6.61
C THR A 20 -9.37 -30.55 7.80
N VAL A 21 -9.32 -29.24 7.53
CA VAL A 21 -9.72 -28.21 8.51
C VAL A 21 -10.44 -27.11 7.74
N LEU A 22 -11.58 -27.46 7.16
CA LEU A 22 -12.59 -26.54 6.66
C LEU A 22 -13.87 -27.37 6.61
N ILE A 23 -14.89 -26.91 7.34
CA ILE A 23 -16.27 -27.42 7.37
C ILE A 23 -16.52 -28.62 8.29
N SER A 24 -16.76 -28.33 9.58
CA SER A 24 -17.74 -29.08 10.40
C SER A 24 -18.12 -28.32 11.68
N SER A 25 -19.09 -27.42 11.57
CA SER A 25 -20.00 -27.08 12.67
C SER A 25 -21.41 -26.83 12.16
N SER A 26 -21.97 -27.81 11.45
CA SER A 26 -23.42 -27.92 11.28
C SER A 26 -23.97 -28.85 12.37
N ALA A 27 -24.11 -28.32 13.58
CA ALA A 27 -24.99 -28.90 14.59
C ALA A 27 -26.04 -27.84 14.94
N LEU A 28 -27.28 -28.13 14.54
CA LEU A 28 -28.49 -27.39 14.85
C LEU A 28 -28.61 -27.21 16.37
N VAL A 29 -28.31 -26.01 16.85
CA VAL A 29 -28.92 -25.46 18.06
C VAL A 29 -29.79 -24.30 17.61
N SER A 30 -31.08 -24.59 17.53
CA SER A 30 -32.14 -23.61 17.41
C SER A 30 -32.21 -22.78 18.70
N SER A 31 -32.49 -21.49 18.54
CA SER A 31 -32.84 -20.46 19.54
C SER A 31 -31.69 -19.70 20.24
N ALA A 32 -31.24 -18.63 19.56
CA ALA A 32 -31.19 -17.30 20.14
C ALA A 32 -31.23 -16.26 19.01
N THR A 33 -32.38 -15.60 18.87
CA THR A 33 -32.61 -14.48 17.96
C THR A 33 -31.55 -13.39 18.14
N ALA A 34 -30.88 -12.99 17.08
CA ALA A 34 -30.13 -11.74 17.05
C ALA A 34 -31.13 -10.59 17.26
N GLN A 35 -31.26 -10.09 18.49
CA GLN A 35 -32.02 -8.90 18.81
C GLN A 35 -31.16 -7.67 18.49
N GLY A 36 -31.37 -7.16 17.28
CA GLY A 36 -31.00 -5.85 16.80
C GLY A 36 -31.93 -5.58 15.61
N PRO A 37 -32.35 -4.33 15.33
CA PRO A 37 -33.28 -4.10 14.26
C PRO A 37 -32.69 -4.62 12.94
N SER A 38 -33.52 -5.27 12.15
CA SER A 38 -33.08 -6.02 10.98
C SER A 38 -32.48 -5.08 9.91
N LYS A 39 -31.74 -5.61 8.92
CA LYS A 39 -31.15 -4.82 7.80
C LYS A 39 -32.16 -3.84 7.17
N GLU A 40 -33.44 -4.18 7.23
CA GLU A 40 -34.59 -3.37 6.84
C GLU A 40 -34.68 -2.03 7.60
N LEU A 41 -34.39 -1.96 8.90
CA LEU A 41 -34.36 -0.67 9.61
C LEU A 41 -33.23 0.21 9.10
N ALA A 42 -32.03 -0.34 8.91
CA ALA A 42 -30.90 0.43 8.39
C ALA A 42 -31.24 1.01 7.01
N ILE A 43 -31.84 0.20 6.13
CA ILE A 43 -32.36 0.64 4.82
C ILE A 43 -33.43 1.72 4.98
N LYS A 44 -34.37 1.56 5.92
CA LYS A 44 -35.43 2.54 6.19
C LYS A 44 -34.90 3.86 6.74
N LEU A 45 -33.89 3.82 7.63
CA LEU A 45 -33.26 5.02 8.17
C LEU A 45 -32.50 5.79 7.09
N MET A 46 -31.80 5.06 6.22
CA MET A 46 -31.01 5.63 5.12
C MET A 46 -31.81 5.90 3.85
N SER A 47 -33.11 5.61 3.83
CA SER A 47 -33.93 5.79 2.63
C SER A 47 -33.98 7.27 2.26
N LEU A 48 -33.57 7.58 1.04
CA LEU A 48 -33.60 8.94 0.53
C LEU A 48 -35.06 9.38 0.32
N PRO A 49 -35.41 10.63 0.68
CA PRO A 49 -36.72 11.16 0.34
C PRO A 49 -36.89 11.25 -1.19
N PRO A 50 -38.13 11.20 -1.71
CA PRO A 50 -38.39 11.40 -3.13
C PRO A 50 -37.76 12.70 -3.63
N ARG A 51 -37.10 12.66 -4.79
CA ARG A 51 -36.43 13.82 -5.37
C ARG A 51 -37.34 14.39 -6.47
N PRO A 52 -38.07 15.49 -6.20
CA PRO A 52 -38.95 16.09 -7.20
C PRO A 52 -38.12 16.56 -8.40
N LYS A 53 -38.77 16.65 -9.56
CA LYS A 53 -38.14 17.17 -10.78
C LYS A 53 -37.52 18.54 -10.50
N ARG A 54 -36.21 18.66 -10.74
CA ARG A 54 -35.47 19.92 -10.55
C ARG A 54 -35.58 20.80 -11.80
N PRO A 55 -35.36 22.12 -11.66
CA PRO A 55 -35.31 23.03 -12.80
C PRO A 55 -34.22 22.63 -13.81
N GLU A 56 -34.40 22.98 -15.08
CA GLU A 56 -33.36 22.82 -16.09
C GLU A 56 -32.13 23.67 -15.71
N LEU A 57 -30.94 23.08 -15.85
CA LEU A 57 -29.69 23.78 -15.55
C LEU A 57 -29.36 24.74 -16.70
N PRO A 58 -28.70 25.87 -16.41
CA PRO A 58 -28.03 26.65 -17.44
C PRO A 58 -27.08 25.76 -18.24
N PRO A 59 -26.88 26.05 -19.54
CA PRO A 59 -25.94 25.30 -20.39
C PRO A 59 -24.55 25.16 -19.73
N SER A 60 -23.88 24.05 -20.03
CA SER A 60 -22.48 23.87 -19.62
C SER A 60 -21.56 24.63 -20.57
N THR A 61 -21.58 25.95 -20.44
CA THR A 61 -20.79 26.89 -21.25
C THR A 61 -20.20 27.96 -20.35
N LEU A 62 -18.96 28.38 -20.62
CA LEU A 62 -18.32 29.48 -19.92
C LEU A 62 -18.81 30.84 -20.46
N PRO A 63 -19.00 31.87 -19.63
CA PRO A 63 -18.90 31.84 -18.17
C PRO A 63 -20.05 31.03 -17.53
N LEU A 64 -19.72 30.22 -16.53
CA LEU A 64 -20.70 29.36 -15.86
C LEU A 64 -21.76 30.19 -15.12
N GLN A 65 -22.98 29.66 -15.11
CA GLN A 65 -24.09 30.20 -14.32
C GLN A 65 -24.69 29.13 -13.42
N PHE A 66 -25.13 29.54 -12.22
CA PHE A 66 -25.75 28.66 -11.24
C PHE A 66 -27.16 29.08 -10.88
N LEU A 67 -27.99 28.08 -10.59
CA LEU A 67 -29.30 28.25 -9.97
C LEU A 67 -29.16 28.46 -8.46
N LYS A 68 -30.23 28.97 -7.84
CA LYS A 68 -30.30 29.02 -6.39
C LYS A 68 -30.46 27.60 -5.83
N GLY A 69 -29.68 27.24 -4.81
CA GLY A 69 -29.68 25.92 -4.17
C GLY A 69 -29.04 24.81 -4.99
N GLU A 70 -28.28 25.17 -6.04
CA GLU A 70 -27.63 24.18 -6.91
C GLU A 70 -26.58 23.36 -6.14
N ARG A 71 -26.61 22.04 -6.35
CA ARG A 71 -25.73 21.08 -5.67
C ARG A 71 -24.53 20.77 -6.54
N ILE A 72 -23.31 21.08 -6.07
CA ILE A 72 -22.07 20.95 -6.83
C ILE A 72 -21.20 19.88 -6.18
N ALA A 73 -20.70 18.94 -6.98
CA ALA A 73 -19.77 17.91 -6.55
C ALA A 73 -18.41 18.07 -7.23
N PHE A 74 -17.33 17.99 -6.46
CA PHE A 74 -15.97 17.87 -6.98
C PHE A 74 -15.55 16.40 -7.01
N LEU A 75 -15.01 15.95 -8.14
CA LEU A 75 -14.55 14.58 -8.41
C LEU A 75 -13.15 14.63 -9.00
N GLY A 76 -12.28 13.68 -8.66
CA GLY A 76 -10.94 13.62 -9.22
C GLY A 76 -9.87 13.17 -8.24
N ASN A 77 -8.65 13.53 -8.59
CA ASN A 77 -7.42 13.18 -7.88
C ASN A 77 -7.04 14.21 -6.79
N SER A 78 -5.76 14.23 -6.36
CA SER A 78 -5.32 15.08 -5.24
C SER A 78 -5.48 16.57 -5.48
N LEU A 79 -5.51 17.04 -6.73
CA LEU A 79 -5.79 18.45 -7.02
C LEU A 79 -7.12 18.86 -6.38
N ALA A 80 -8.17 18.05 -6.58
CA ALA A 80 -9.47 18.29 -5.99
C ALA A 80 -9.49 17.91 -4.51
N GLU A 81 -8.91 16.77 -4.12
CA GLU A 81 -8.98 16.32 -2.72
C GLU A 81 -8.37 17.32 -1.74
N ARG A 82 -7.24 17.95 -2.12
CA ARG A 82 -6.55 18.93 -1.29
C ARG A 82 -7.29 20.26 -1.14
N MET A 83 -8.29 20.54 -1.98
CA MET A 83 -9.21 21.66 -1.76
C MET A 83 -10.00 21.51 -0.45
N ASN A 84 -10.10 20.30 0.12
CA ASN A 84 -10.65 20.08 1.47
C ASN A 84 -9.73 20.60 2.59
N LEU A 85 -8.44 20.82 2.31
CA LEU A 85 -7.47 21.33 3.29
C LEU A 85 -7.53 22.85 3.39
N PHE A 86 -7.57 23.52 2.24
CA PHE A 86 -7.35 24.97 2.16
C PHE A 86 -8.64 25.75 1.82
N GLY A 87 -9.53 25.18 1.00
CA GLY A 87 -10.89 25.68 0.77
C GLY A 87 -11.00 26.94 -0.08
N HIS A 88 -9.95 27.36 -0.80
CA HIS A 88 -9.98 28.65 -1.50
C HIS A 88 -11.02 28.68 -2.62
N PHE A 89 -11.08 27.66 -3.46
CA PHE A 89 -12.00 27.66 -4.62
C PHE A 89 -13.48 27.69 -4.21
N GLU A 90 -13.87 26.91 -3.19
CA GLU A 90 -15.24 26.94 -2.68
C GLU A 90 -15.58 28.30 -2.05
N THR A 91 -14.63 28.90 -1.32
CA THR A 91 -14.79 30.24 -0.77
C THR A 91 -15.04 31.28 -1.87
N LEU A 92 -14.31 31.19 -2.99
CA LEU A 92 -14.53 32.06 -4.15
C LEU A 92 -15.93 31.87 -4.75
N LEU A 93 -16.41 30.63 -4.89
CA LEU A 93 -17.77 30.36 -5.37
C LEU A 93 -18.84 31.02 -4.47
N HIS A 94 -18.69 30.94 -3.15
CA HIS A 94 -19.63 31.58 -2.22
C HIS A 94 -19.58 33.11 -2.30
N THR A 95 -18.39 33.71 -2.37
CA THR A 95 -18.23 35.17 -2.47
C THR A 95 -18.73 35.74 -3.81
N ARG A 96 -18.56 34.99 -4.90
CA ARG A 96 -19.05 35.38 -6.24
C ARG A 96 -20.57 35.26 -6.34
N PHE A 97 -21.16 34.29 -5.65
CA PHE A 97 -22.58 33.96 -5.74
C PHE A 97 -23.30 33.98 -4.38
N PRO A 98 -23.28 35.12 -3.65
CA PRO A 98 -23.80 35.18 -2.28
C PRO A 98 -25.29 34.84 -2.17
N ASP A 99 -26.08 35.15 -3.20
CA ASP A 99 -27.54 34.94 -3.22
C ASP A 99 -27.95 33.56 -3.75
N LYS A 100 -26.99 32.76 -4.23
CA LYS A 100 -27.29 31.46 -4.85
C LYS A 100 -27.41 30.33 -3.85
N GLU A 101 -26.97 30.49 -2.60
CA GLU A 101 -27.08 29.41 -1.58
C GLU A 101 -26.56 28.07 -2.13
N LEU A 102 -25.38 28.08 -2.76
CA LEU A 102 -24.78 26.89 -3.37
C LEU A 102 -24.51 25.82 -2.31
N VAL A 103 -24.77 24.55 -2.63
CA VAL A 103 -24.44 23.41 -1.76
C VAL A 103 -23.28 22.67 -2.40
N ILE A 104 -22.10 22.68 -1.78
CA ILE A 104 -20.87 22.14 -2.40
C ILE A 104 -20.33 20.97 -1.56
N ARG A 105 -19.96 19.88 -2.22
CA ARG A 105 -19.36 18.68 -1.62
C ARG A 105 -18.20 18.16 -2.47
N ASN A 106 -17.17 17.65 -1.83
CA ASN A 106 -15.97 17.17 -2.50
C ASN A 106 -15.78 15.68 -2.21
N PHE A 107 -15.83 14.86 -3.25
CA PHE A 107 -15.71 13.40 -3.17
C PHE A 107 -14.40 12.88 -3.75
N ALA A 108 -13.48 13.78 -4.12
CA ALA A 108 -12.18 13.42 -4.68
C ALA A 108 -11.36 12.57 -3.69
N ARG A 109 -10.48 11.74 -4.24
CA ARG A 109 -9.50 10.96 -3.50
C ARG A 109 -8.17 10.91 -4.26
N PRO A 110 -7.02 10.82 -3.58
CA PRO A 110 -5.73 10.74 -4.24
C PRO A 110 -5.65 9.48 -5.12
N ALA A 111 -4.84 9.54 -6.18
CA ALA A 111 -4.67 8.45 -7.14
C ALA A 111 -5.99 7.98 -7.80
N GLU A 112 -6.98 8.84 -8.00
CA GLU A 112 -8.11 8.55 -8.88
C GLU A 112 -7.77 8.80 -10.34
N GLU A 113 -8.22 7.88 -11.19
CA GLU A 113 -8.25 8.00 -12.65
C GLU A 113 -9.69 7.78 -13.12
N VAL A 114 -10.07 8.23 -14.31
CA VAL A 114 -11.41 7.98 -14.88
C VAL A 114 -11.73 6.50 -15.07
N GLY A 115 -10.70 5.66 -15.26
CA GLY A 115 -10.83 4.20 -15.39
C GLY A 115 -10.75 3.43 -14.07
N VAL A 116 -10.27 4.06 -12.99
CA VAL A 116 -9.92 3.37 -11.73
C VAL A 116 -10.29 4.24 -10.51
N GLN A 117 -11.37 3.87 -9.80
CA GLN A 117 -11.78 4.50 -8.54
C GLN A 117 -11.76 3.49 -7.39
N GLN A 118 -10.57 3.16 -6.89
CA GLN A 118 -10.41 2.17 -5.82
C GLN A 118 -11.10 2.63 -4.52
N ARG A 119 -11.78 1.71 -3.83
CA ARG A 119 -12.50 1.93 -2.57
C ARG A 119 -12.35 0.75 -1.62
N SER A 120 -12.74 0.95 -0.37
CA SER A 120 -12.98 -0.12 0.62
C SER A 120 -13.96 -1.17 0.09
N ALA A 121 -13.89 -2.40 0.60
CA ALA A 121 -14.89 -3.41 0.25
C ALA A 121 -16.30 -2.97 0.68
N ASP A 122 -17.30 -3.33 -0.13
CA ASP A 122 -18.72 -2.97 0.03
C ASP A 122 -19.03 -1.47 0.21
N TYR A 123 -18.08 -0.59 -0.14
CA TYR A 123 -18.35 0.84 -0.28
C TYR A 123 -19.57 1.05 -1.18
N THR A 124 -20.54 1.84 -0.74
CA THR A 124 -21.88 2.05 -1.36
C THR A 124 -22.94 0.97 -1.18
N ALA A 125 -22.67 -0.13 -0.45
CA ALA A 125 -23.63 -1.25 -0.37
C ALA A 125 -24.90 -0.96 0.45
N LEU A 126 -24.82 -0.17 1.52
CA LEU A 126 -26.00 0.26 2.31
C LEU A 126 -26.41 1.70 1.98
N ASP A 127 -25.42 2.57 1.82
CA ASP A 127 -25.59 3.98 1.58
C ASP A 127 -24.52 4.44 0.58
N ASP A 128 -24.95 5.19 -0.41
CA ASP A 128 -24.10 5.76 -1.44
C ASP A 128 -24.09 7.29 -1.27
N PRO A 129 -22.99 7.89 -0.77
CA PRO A 129 -22.97 9.31 -0.42
C PRO A 129 -23.09 10.23 -1.64
N GLN A 130 -22.69 9.77 -2.84
CA GLN A 130 -22.90 10.55 -4.07
C GLN A 130 -24.37 10.52 -4.50
N LEU A 131 -25.04 9.36 -4.36
CA LEU A 131 -26.47 9.25 -4.61
C LEU A 131 -27.29 10.06 -3.59
N ALA A 132 -26.92 9.98 -2.31
CA ALA A 132 -27.54 10.73 -1.23
C ALA A 132 -27.36 12.24 -1.42
N PHE A 133 -26.19 12.66 -1.90
CA PHE A 133 -25.97 14.04 -2.28
C PHE A 133 -26.79 14.42 -3.51
N GLY A 134 -26.79 13.63 -4.59
CA GLY A 134 -27.56 13.94 -5.80
C GLY A 134 -27.20 15.30 -6.38
N ALA A 135 -25.96 15.43 -6.85
CA ALA A 135 -25.43 16.65 -7.45
C ALA A 135 -26.20 17.07 -8.71
N ASP A 136 -26.28 18.37 -8.92
CA ASP A 136 -26.71 19.00 -10.16
C ASP A 136 -25.55 19.18 -11.13
N THR A 137 -24.39 19.63 -10.62
CA THR A 137 -23.19 19.90 -11.40
C THR A 137 -21.98 19.16 -10.83
N TYR A 138 -21.19 18.53 -11.70
CA TYR A 138 -19.92 17.90 -11.37
C TYR A 138 -18.75 18.68 -11.95
N PHE A 139 -17.78 19.06 -11.13
CA PHE A 139 -16.45 19.45 -11.58
C PHE A 139 -15.53 18.23 -11.54
N CYS A 140 -14.90 17.91 -12.67
CA CYS A 140 -14.11 16.70 -12.85
C CYS A 140 -12.63 17.07 -13.07
N PHE A 141 -11.78 16.72 -12.12
CA PHE A 141 -10.34 17.01 -12.05
C PHE A 141 -9.53 15.73 -12.32
N PHE A 142 -9.48 15.30 -13.58
CA PHE A 142 -8.77 14.11 -14.04
C PHE A 142 -7.67 14.47 -15.05
N GLY A 143 -6.76 13.54 -15.33
CA GLY A 143 -5.69 13.70 -16.31
C GLY A 143 -4.29 13.71 -15.71
N PHE A 144 -4.13 14.04 -14.41
CA PHE A 144 -2.82 14.02 -13.75
C PHE A 144 -2.28 12.58 -13.64
N ASN A 145 -3.02 11.68 -13.00
CA ASN A 145 -2.59 10.30 -12.81
C ASN A 145 -2.48 9.54 -14.13
N GLU A 146 -3.40 9.81 -15.06
CA GLU A 146 -3.38 9.20 -16.38
C GLU A 146 -2.17 9.65 -17.22
N SER A 147 -1.61 10.84 -16.94
CA SER A 147 -0.47 11.39 -17.69
C SER A 147 0.80 10.53 -17.64
N TYR A 148 0.96 9.71 -16.60
CA TYR A 148 2.09 8.78 -16.46
C TYR A 148 2.09 7.64 -17.49
N ALA A 149 0.98 7.42 -18.20
CA ALA A 149 0.93 6.54 -19.38
C ALA A 149 1.54 7.17 -20.65
N GLY A 150 1.92 8.46 -20.60
CA GLY A 150 2.51 9.19 -21.71
C GLY A 150 1.57 9.32 -22.91
N ALA A 151 2.13 9.61 -24.09
CA ALA A 151 1.38 9.83 -25.32
C ALA A 151 0.55 8.62 -25.76
N GLU A 152 1.01 7.40 -25.48
CA GLU A 152 0.32 6.15 -25.87
C GLU A 152 -1.01 5.95 -25.12
N GLY A 153 -1.15 6.53 -23.92
CA GLY A 153 -2.37 6.40 -23.09
C GLY A 153 -3.51 7.35 -23.47
N VAL A 154 -3.25 8.40 -24.27
CA VAL A 154 -4.18 9.53 -24.50
C VAL A 154 -5.53 9.08 -25.08
N GLU A 155 -5.53 8.23 -26.11
CA GLU A 155 -6.78 7.79 -26.75
C GLU A 155 -7.59 6.86 -25.85
N ASN A 156 -6.92 6.01 -25.06
CA ASN A 156 -7.62 5.19 -24.06
C ASN A 156 -8.23 6.07 -22.95
N PHE A 157 -7.51 7.09 -22.48
CA PHE A 157 -8.01 8.05 -21.50
C PHE A 157 -9.28 8.75 -22.00
N LYS A 158 -9.28 9.29 -23.23
CA LYS A 158 -10.46 9.96 -23.81
C LYS A 158 -11.69 9.03 -23.83
N GLN A 159 -11.50 7.79 -24.26
CA GLN A 159 -12.57 6.79 -24.28
C GLN A 159 -13.07 6.45 -22.87
N GLN A 160 -12.16 6.27 -21.91
CA GLN A 160 -12.53 6.00 -20.52
C GLN A 160 -13.26 7.19 -19.88
N TYR A 161 -12.84 8.42 -20.16
CA TYR A 161 -13.49 9.63 -19.64
C TYR A 161 -14.93 9.74 -20.17
N GLN A 162 -15.16 9.50 -21.46
CA GLN A 162 -16.52 9.48 -22.02
C GLN A 162 -17.41 8.41 -21.36
N ARG A 163 -16.87 7.21 -21.14
CA ARG A 163 -17.57 6.14 -20.40
C ARG A 163 -17.85 6.56 -18.96
N TYR A 164 -16.92 7.25 -18.32
CA TYR A 164 -17.06 7.76 -16.96
C TYR A 164 -18.20 8.80 -16.86
N LEU A 165 -18.25 9.79 -17.75
CA LEU A 165 -19.33 10.78 -17.78
C LEU A 165 -20.70 10.12 -17.98
N LYS A 166 -20.78 9.13 -18.87
CA LYS A 166 -21.99 8.33 -19.06
C LYS A 166 -22.35 7.55 -17.80
N MET A 167 -21.38 6.89 -17.18
CA MET A 167 -21.59 6.13 -15.94
C MET A 167 -22.13 7.01 -14.82
N ILE A 168 -21.55 8.19 -14.60
CA ILE A 168 -22.04 9.15 -13.58
C ILE A 168 -23.46 9.61 -13.91
N THR A 169 -23.75 9.93 -15.18
CA THR A 169 -25.11 10.31 -15.63
C THR A 169 -26.13 9.22 -15.35
N ASP A 170 -25.81 7.97 -15.68
CA ASP A 170 -26.72 6.84 -15.51
C ASP A 170 -26.94 6.48 -14.03
N ARG A 171 -25.88 6.54 -13.22
CA ARG A 171 -25.89 6.11 -11.81
C ARG A 171 -26.44 7.19 -10.89
N TYR A 172 -26.17 8.46 -11.17
CA TYR A 172 -26.49 9.58 -10.29
C TYR A 172 -27.30 10.67 -11.02
N PRO A 173 -28.55 10.38 -11.43
CA PRO A 173 -29.44 11.42 -11.93
C PRO A 173 -29.77 12.43 -10.82
N ARG A 174 -30.10 13.66 -11.23
CA ARG A 174 -30.37 14.78 -10.32
C ARG A 174 -31.67 14.59 -9.51
N ASP A 175 -32.64 13.91 -10.10
CA ASP A 175 -33.98 13.73 -9.56
C ASP A 175 -34.59 12.38 -10.01
N ASP A 176 -35.77 12.06 -9.48
CA ASP A 176 -36.47 10.81 -9.81
C ASP A 176 -37.07 10.83 -11.23
N ALA A 177 -37.12 12.00 -11.87
CA ALA A 177 -37.45 12.16 -13.29
C ALA A 177 -36.25 11.87 -14.21
N LYS A 178 -35.10 11.48 -13.63
CA LYS A 178 -33.85 11.16 -14.32
C LYS A 178 -33.27 12.33 -15.13
N SER A 179 -33.45 13.56 -14.65
CA SER A 179 -32.79 14.73 -15.25
C SER A 179 -31.27 14.54 -15.21
N PRO A 180 -30.55 14.72 -16.35
CA PRO A 180 -29.11 14.49 -16.41
C PRO A 180 -28.35 15.58 -15.65
N PRO A 181 -27.23 15.24 -14.98
CA PRO A 181 -26.34 16.22 -14.38
C PRO A 181 -25.59 17.05 -15.44
N ARG A 182 -25.10 18.22 -15.02
CA ARG A 182 -24.16 19.04 -15.78
C ARG A 182 -22.73 18.66 -15.41
N PHE A 183 -21.83 18.58 -16.39
CA PHE A 183 -20.40 18.38 -16.16
C PHE A 183 -19.61 19.63 -16.52
N VAL A 184 -18.54 19.89 -15.77
CA VAL A 184 -17.48 20.86 -16.05
C VAL A 184 -16.17 20.09 -15.95
N LEU A 185 -15.44 19.99 -17.06
CA LEU A 185 -14.17 19.27 -17.07
C LEU A 185 -13.04 20.27 -16.82
N VAL A 186 -12.13 19.93 -15.93
CA VAL A 186 -11.01 20.78 -15.55
C VAL A 186 -9.71 20.12 -16.02
N SER A 187 -8.81 20.89 -16.63
CA SER A 187 -7.47 20.39 -16.96
C SER A 187 -6.69 20.01 -15.69
N PRO A 188 -5.66 19.15 -15.78
CA PRO A 188 -4.66 19.10 -14.71
C PRO A 188 -3.94 20.46 -14.57
N VAL A 189 -3.33 20.70 -13.40
CA VAL A 189 -2.34 21.77 -13.21
C VAL A 189 -0.97 21.32 -13.71
N ALA A 190 -0.08 22.27 -13.95
CA ALA A 190 1.31 22.00 -14.27
C ALA A 190 2.08 21.38 -13.09
N PHE A 191 3.19 20.72 -13.41
CA PHE A 191 4.19 20.27 -12.46
C PHE A 191 5.21 21.39 -12.20
N GLU A 192 5.42 21.77 -10.95
CA GLU A 192 6.38 22.81 -10.54
C GLU A 192 7.79 22.20 -10.41
N ALA A 193 8.78 22.80 -11.05
CA ALA A 193 10.18 22.41 -10.89
C ALA A 193 10.67 22.82 -9.49
N THR A 194 10.89 21.83 -8.62
CA THR A 194 11.29 22.08 -7.22
C THR A 194 12.76 22.47 -7.06
N GLY A 195 13.60 22.13 -8.05
CA GLY A 195 15.06 22.26 -7.96
C GLY A 195 15.74 21.17 -7.12
N ASP A 196 14.98 20.24 -6.52
CA ASP A 196 15.52 19.09 -5.80
C ASP A 196 15.92 17.99 -6.81
N PRO A 197 17.20 17.57 -6.88
CA PRO A 197 17.65 16.54 -7.82
C PRO A 197 17.06 15.14 -7.52
N LEU A 198 16.44 14.94 -6.36
CA LEU A 198 15.77 13.70 -5.98
C LEU A 198 14.29 13.67 -6.37
N LEU A 199 13.77 14.74 -6.98
CA LEU A 199 12.41 14.84 -7.52
C LEU A 199 12.46 15.05 -9.05
N PRO A 200 11.36 14.81 -9.79
CA PRO A 200 11.28 15.17 -11.19
C PRO A 200 11.51 16.67 -11.42
N ASP A 201 12.16 17.02 -12.54
CA ASP A 201 12.41 18.40 -12.94
C ASP A 201 11.21 19.08 -13.60
N GLY A 202 10.16 18.32 -13.89
CA GLY A 202 8.91 18.80 -14.48
C GLY A 202 8.92 18.84 -16.01
N GLU A 203 10.02 18.55 -16.70
CA GLU A 203 10.05 18.64 -18.17
C GLU A 203 9.19 17.54 -18.83
N THR A 204 9.42 16.28 -18.42
CA THR A 204 8.67 15.13 -18.95
C THR A 204 7.23 15.16 -18.45
N GLU A 205 7.04 15.51 -17.18
CA GLU A 205 5.74 15.59 -16.52
C GLU A 205 4.87 16.64 -17.21
N ASN A 206 5.35 17.88 -17.41
CA ASN A 206 4.57 18.92 -18.07
C ASN A 206 4.28 18.61 -19.54
N LYS A 207 5.21 17.99 -20.26
CA LYS A 207 4.96 17.53 -21.64
C LYS A 207 3.80 16.54 -21.68
N ASN A 208 3.75 15.59 -20.75
CA ASN A 208 2.65 14.63 -20.67
C ASN A 208 1.36 15.31 -20.20
N LEU A 209 1.40 16.12 -19.14
CA LEU A 209 0.23 16.83 -18.60
C LEU A 209 -0.45 17.72 -19.65
N GLN A 210 0.33 18.39 -20.52
CA GLN A 210 -0.22 19.15 -21.65
C GLN A 210 -1.02 18.27 -22.62
N LEU A 211 -0.54 17.04 -22.93
CA LEU A 211 -1.27 16.10 -23.79
C LEU A 211 -2.61 15.72 -23.16
N TYR A 212 -2.63 15.51 -21.84
CA TYR A 212 -3.85 15.13 -21.13
C TYR A 212 -4.79 16.32 -20.93
N ALA A 213 -4.29 17.55 -20.73
CA ALA A 213 -5.09 18.76 -20.75
C ALA A 213 -5.82 18.93 -22.10
N ASN A 214 -5.11 18.74 -23.22
CA ASN A 214 -5.70 18.76 -24.56
C ASN A 214 -6.74 17.62 -24.72
N ALA A 215 -6.46 16.44 -24.19
CA ALA A 215 -7.38 15.32 -24.22
C ALA A 215 -8.67 15.60 -23.42
N VAL A 216 -8.58 16.28 -22.28
CA VAL A 216 -9.76 16.74 -21.53
C VAL A 216 -10.56 17.76 -22.35
N ALA A 217 -9.89 18.70 -23.03
CA ALA A 217 -10.53 19.67 -23.91
C ALA A 217 -11.30 18.97 -25.06
N ASP A 218 -10.69 17.98 -25.71
CA ASP A 218 -11.33 17.16 -26.75
C ASP A 218 -12.59 16.45 -26.22
N VAL A 219 -12.50 15.84 -25.03
CA VAL A 219 -13.65 15.15 -24.41
C VAL A 219 -14.76 16.14 -24.08
N ALA A 220 -14.41 17.32 -23.55
CA ALA A 220 -15.37 18.37 -23.23
C ALA A 220 -16.09 18.87 -24.50
N GLN A 221 -15.35 19.10 -25.59
CA GLN A 221 -15.92 19.49 -26.88
C GLN A 221 -16.87 18.41 -27.42
N GLN A 222 -16.46 17.14 -27.39
CA GLN A 222 -17.28 16.03 -27.88
C GLN A 222 -18.55 15.80 -27.03
N ALA A 223 -18.46 15.99 -25.72
CA ALA A 223 -19.58 15.90 -24.81
C ALA A 223 -20.43 17.18 -24.78
N ASN A 224 -20.01 18.25 -25.47
CA ASN A 224 -20.63 19.58 -25.45
C ASN A 224 -20.80 20.12 -24.02
N VAL A 225 -19.71 20.09 -23.24
CA VAL A 225 -19.65 20.58 -21.86
C VAL A 225 -18.52 21.59 -21.68
N ALA A 226 -18.59 22.39 -20.62
CA ALA A 226 -17.58 23.40 -20.31
C ALA A 226 -16.23 22.74 -19.99
N PHE A 227 -15.17 23.35 -20.52
CA PHE A 227 -13.78 23.03 -20.23
C PHE A 227 -13.12 24.23 -19.54
N VAL A 228 -12.64 24.02 -18.31
CA VAL A 228 -11.88 25.00 -17.54
C VAL A 228 -10.41 24.62 -17.64
N ASP A 229 -9.65 25.38 -18.42
CA ASP A 229 -8.21 25.19 -18.57
C ASP A 229 -7.46 26.00 -17.51
N VAL A 230 -6.64 25.31 -16.73
CA VAL A 230 -5.70 25.91 -15.77
C VAL A 230 -4.27 25.45 -16.00
N PHE A 231 -4.01 24.60 -17.00
CA PHE A 231 -2.68 24.04 -17.22
C PHE A 231 -1.69 25.13 -17.64
N GLN A 232 -2.00 25.87 -18.71
CA GLN A 232 -1.07 26.87 -19.27
C GLN A 232 -0.74 27.98 -18.26
N GLU A 233 -1.76 28.52 -17.59
CA GLU A 233 -1.58 29.60 -16.61
C GLU A 233 -0.84 29.12 -15.36
N SER A 234 -1.10 27.89 -14.88
CA SER A 234 -0.33 27.34 -13.77
C SER A 234 1.11 27.02 -14.17
N HIS A 235 1.36 26.59 -15.41
CA HIS A 235 2.71 26.39 -15.94
C HIS A 235 3.51 27.70 -15.95
N GLU A 236 2.90 28.80 -16.43
CA GLU A 236 3.54 30.12 -16.40
C GLU A 236 3.77 30.62 -14.98
N LEU A 237 2.80 30.42 -14.08
CA LEU A 237 2.92 30.77 -12.66
C LEU A 237 4.08 30.01 -11.98
N PHE A 238 4.16 28.70 -12.18
CA PHE A 238 5.18 27.85 -11.56
C PHE A 238 6.57 28.06 -12.16
N ALA A 239 6.65 28.48 -13.44
CA ALA A 239 7.92 28.82 -14.08
C ALA A 239 8.45 30.21 -13.69
N ALA A 240 7.59 31.11 -13.15
CA ALA A 240 7.98 32.48 -12.85
C ALA A 240 9.10 32.58 -11.80
N GLN A 241 9.12 31.67 -10.82
CA GLN A 241 10.18 31.56 -9.80
C GLN A 241 10.40 30.09 -9.42
N PRO A 242 11.48 29.44 -9.90
CA PRO A 242 11.77 28.05 -9.59
C PRO A 242 11.98 27.79 -8.08
N GLY A 243 11.45 26.66 -7.57
CA GLY A 243 11.53 26.25 -6.16
C GLY A 243 10.17 25.82 -5.59
N MET A 244 10.13 25.36 -4.32
CA MET A 244 8.88 24.96 -3.64
C MET A 244 8.04 26.18 -3.20
N GLN A 245 7.49 26.95 -4.13
CA GLN A 245 6.69 28.14 -3.81
C GLN A 245 5.19 27.83 -3.74
N TYR A 246 4.69 26.98 -4.63
CA TYR A 246 3.25 26.68 -4.73
C TYR A 246 2.91 25.21 -4.46
N THR A 247 3.90 24.32 -4.54
CA THR A 247 3.76 22.89 -4.23
C THR A 247 4.72 22.47 -3.13
N ILE A 248 4.46 21.32 -2.52
CA ILE A 248 5.38 20.70 -1.56
C ILE A 248 6.35 19.71 -2.22
N ASN A 249 6.12 19.31 -3.47
CA ASN A 249 6.87 18.25 -4.16
C ASN A 249 6.73 18.26 -5.69
N GLY A 250 6.33 19.38 -6.27
CA GLY A 250 6.13 19.56 -7.71
C GLY A 250 4.70 19.31 -8.20
N CYS A 251 3.90 18.49 -7.50
CA CYS A 251 2.52 18.19 -7.94
C CYS A 251 1.43 18.47 -6.89
N HIS A 252 1.74 18.42 -5.59
CA HIS A 252 0.75 18.67 -4.54
C HIS A 252 0.80 20.11 -4.07
N LEU A 253 -0.28 20.86 -4.31
CA LEU A 253 -0.38 22.28 -3.92
C LEU A 253 -0.23 22.45 -2.40
N ASN A 254 0.53 23.46 -1.99
CA ASN A 254 0.50 24.02 -0.65
C ASN A 254 -0.63 25.08 -0.55
N ASN A 255 -0.80 25.74 0.59
CA ASN A 255 -1.87 26.75 0.76
C ASN A 255 -1.78 27.92 -0.25
N ALA A 256 -0.56 28.38 -0.56
CA ALA A 256 -0.36 29.44 -1.56
C ALA A 256 -0.69 28.96 -2.98
N GLY A 257 -0.30 27.73 -3.33
CA GLY A 257 -0.67 27.11 -4.60
C GLY A 257 -2.17 26.88 -4.75
N ASP A 258 -2.84 26.39 -3.72
CA ASP A 258 -4.31 26.23 -3.72
C ASP A 258 -5.02 27.57 -3.93
N ARG A 259 -4.52 28.63 -3.30
CA ARG A 259 -5.04 30.00 -3.49
C ARG A 259 -4.93 30.48 -4.92
N GLU A 260 -3.75 30.37 -5.53
CA GLU A 260 -3.54 30.85 -6.90
C GLU A 260 -4.25 29.97 -7.94
N VAL A 261 -4.24 28.65 -7.77
CA VAL A 261 -5.00 27.74 -8.64
C VAL A 261 -6.50 27.99 -8.48
N ALA A 262 -7.01 28.27 -7.27
CA ALA A 262 -8.40 28.66 -7.08
C ALA A 262 -8.75 29.97 -7.82
N ARG A 263 -7.84 30.95 -7.84
CA ARG A 263 -8.00 32.19 -8.63
C ARG A 263 -8.06 31.87 -10.13
N LEU A 264 -7.16 31.03 -10.64
CA LEU A 264 -7.15 30.59 -12.04
C LEU A 264 -8.44 29.84 -12.42
N LEU A 265 -8.89 28.91 -11.57
CA LEU A 265 -10.15 28.17 -11.75
C LEU A 265 -11.35 29.12 -11.82
N ASP A 266 -11.43 30.09 -10.91
CA ASP A 266 -12.51 31.07 -10.86
C ASP A 266 -12.50 31.99 -12.10
N GLU A 267 -11.34 32.54 -12.47
CA GLU A 267 -11.21 33.39 -13.66
C GLU A 267 -11.55 32.66 -14.94
N ALA A 268 -11.04 31.45 -15.14
CA ALA A 268 -11.34 30.64 -16.31
C ALA A 268 -12.82 30.22 -16.33
N ALA A 269 -13.41 29.86 -15.18
CA ALA A 269 -14.81 29.45 -15.11
C ALA A 269 -15.82 30.59 -15.34
N PHE A 270 -15.48 31.83 -14.97
CA PHE A 270 -16.43 32.96 -14.95
C PHE A 270 -16.01 34.16 -15.81
N GLY A 271 -14.88 34.08 -16.52
CA GLY A 271 -14.40 35.07 -17.49
C GLY A 271 -14.00 36.43 -16.89
N SER A 272 -13.83 36.51 -15.57
CA SER A 272 -13.46 37.73 -14.85
C SER A 272 -12.84 37.39 -13.50
N ALA A 273 -11.95 38.24 -13.00
CA ALA A 273 -11.37 38.09 -11.67
C ALA A 273 -12.44 38.09 -10.57
N SER A 274 -12.20 37.32 -9.50
CA SER A 274 -13.07 37.32 -8.33
C SER A 274 -13.09 38.69 -7.66
N PRO A 275 -14.25 39.18 -7.19
CA PRO A 275 -14.31 40.37 -6.35
C PRO A 275 -13.83 40.11 -4.91
N ALA A 276 -13.48 38.87 -4.56
CA ALA A 276 -13.04 38.51 -3.21
C ALA A 276 -11.73 39.22 -2.82
N SER A 277 -11.70 39.76 -1.60
CA SER A 277 -10.46 40.22 -0.98
C SER A 277 -9.83 39.07 -0.21
N PHE A 278 -8.90 38.36 -0.86
CA PHE A 278 -8.05 37.37 -0.20
C PHE A 278 -7.41 37.94 1.07
N ASP A 279 -7.18 37.07 2.06
CA ASP A 279 -6.54 37.38 3.35
C ASP A 279 -7.28 38.43 4.22
N SER A 280 -8.44 38.93 3.78
CA SER A 280 -9.27 39.78 4.63
C SER A 280 -9.86 38.97 5.79
N PRO A 281 -10.07 39.56 6.98
CA PRO A 281 -10.63 38.83 8.13
C PRO A 281 -11.97 38.15 7.82
N MET A 282 -12.79 38.73 6.94
CA MET A 282 -14.04 38.13 6.50
C MET A 282 -13.81 36.92 5.59
N TYR A 283 -12.88 37.03 4.63
CA TYR A 283 -12.55 35.93 3.74
C TYR A 283 -11.98 34.74 4.53
N GLU A 284 -11.07 34.99 5.47
CA GLU A 284 -10.50 33.93 6.32
C GLU A 284 -11.54 33.31 7.25
N LYS A 285 -12.47 34.11 7.81
CA LYS A 285 -13.59 33.57 8.60
C LYS A 285 -14.51 32.68 7.75
N LEU A 286 -14.79 33.07 6.50
CA LEU A 286 -15.59 32.29 5.57
C LEU A 286 -14.88 30.99 5.17
N ARG A 287 -13.58 31.08 4.84
CA ARG A 287 -12.73 29.94 4.47
C ARG A 287 -12.60 28.93 5.61
N ALA A 288 -12.48 29.39 6.85
CA ALA A 288 -12.49 28.52 8.02
C ALA A 288 -13.81 27.74 8.16
N ALA A 289 -14.96 28.38 7.87
CA ALA A 289 -16.26 27.72 7.88
C ALA A 289 -16.40 26.69 6.73
N VAL A 290 -15.87 27.01 5.55
CA VAL A 290 -15.75 26.08 4.41
C VAL A 290 -14.93 24.85 4.81
N ASN A 291 -13.75 25.04 5.39
CA ASN A 291 -12.87 23.94 5.81
C ASN A 291 -13.51 23.10 6.92
N ASP A 292 -14.24 23.72 7.86
CA ASP A 292 -15.01 22.99 8.87
C ASP A 292 -16.10 22.10 8.25
N LYS A 293 -16.83 22.63 7.26
CA LYS A 293 -17.81 21.86 6.48
C LYS A 293 -17.16 20.71 5.73
N SER A 294 -16.04 20.94 5.05
CA SER A 294 -15.29 19.92 4.32
C SER A 294 -14.84 18.79 5.25
N TRP A 295 -14.36 19.13 6.45
CA TRP A 295 -13.98 18.14 7.46
C TRP A 295 -15.17 17.28 7.92
N VAL A 296 -16.35 17.88 8.15
CA VAL A 296 -17.57 17.13 8.50
C VAL A 296 -18.00 16.23 7.33
N HIS A 297 -17.95 16.74 6.10
CA HIS A 297 -18.32 15.95 4.92
C HIS A 297 -17.38 14.77 4.70
N LEU A 298 -16.08 14.90 4.99
CA LEU A 298 -15.13 13.80 4.90
C LEU A 298 -15.58 12.59 5.74
N GLN A 299 -16.27 12.81 6.86
CA GLN A 299 -16.81 11.75 7.72
C GLN A 299 -18.04 11.05 7.12
N ASP A 300 -18.65 11.56 6.05
CA ASP A 300 -19.76 10.92 5.33
C ASP A 300 -19.25 9.93 4.27
N TYR A 301 -18.23 10.30 3.50
CA TYR A 301 -17.77 9.50 2.37
C TYR A 301 -16.43 8.77 2.58
N ARG A 302 -15.67 9.13 3.61
CA ARG A 302 -14.37 8.51 3.93
C ARG A 302 -14.18 8.40 5.45
N MET A 303 -15.22 7.94 6.14
CA MET A 303 -15.15 7.71 7.59
C MET A 303 -14.05 6.71 7.94
N LEU A 304 -13.34 6.94 9.06
CA LEU A 304 -12.46 5.93 9.64
C LEU A 304 -13.25 4.67 10.01
N ASN A 305 -12.57 3.52 9.99
CA ASN A 305 -13.18 2.20 10.07
C ASN A 305 -14.17 1.92 8.92
N GLY A 306 -13.86 2.39 7.71
CA GLY A 306 -14.69 2.19 6.51
C GLY A 306 -15.15 0.75 6.29
N TRP A 307 -14.37 -0.26 6.67
CA TRP A 307 -14.74 -1.67 6.57
C TRP A 307 -15.84 -2.10 7.57
N TYR A 308 -15.92 -1.50 8.75
CA TYR A 308 -17.02 -1.72 9.71
C TYR A 308 -18.26 -0.90 9.37
N VAL A 309 -18.02 0.24 8.73
CA VAL A 309 -19.01 1.27 8.43
C VAL A 309 -19.76 0.96 7.13
N TYR A 310 -19.02 0.70 6.05
CA TYR A 310 -19.53 0.37 4.71
C TYR A 310 -19.38 -1.13 4.38
N GLY A 311 -18.34 -1.78 4.93
CA GLY A 311 -17.81 -3.08 4.49
C GLY A 311 -18.38 -4.35 5.14
N GLY A 312 -17.73 -5.47 4.82
CA GLY A 312 -18.16 -6.82 5.19
C GLY A 312 -17.93 -7.24 6.66
N ARG A 313 -17.26 -6.45 7.50
CA ARG A 313 -17.17 -6.71 8.97
C ARG A 313 -18.16 -5.88 9.78
N ARG A 314 -19.17 -5.31 9.16
CA ARG A 314 -20.27 -4.70 9.89
C ARG A 314 -21.01 -5.77 10.72
N THR A 315 -20.71 -5.84 12.00
CA THR A 315 -21.30 -6.80 12.94
C THR A 315 -22.36 -6.13 13.80
N TRP A 316 -23.56 -6.73 13.93
CA TRP A 316 -24.69 -6.38 14.84
C TRP A 316 -25.23 -4.94 14.79
N ASP A 317 -24.46 -4.00 14.25
CA ASP A 317 -24.68 -2.57 14.37
C ASP A 317 -25.45 -2.03 13.17
N THR A 318 -26.75 -2.23 13.24
CA THR A 318 -27.72 -1.83 12.21
C THR A 318 -28.36 -0.47 12.50
N GLU A 319 -27.99 0.17 13.61
CA GLU A 319 -28.64 1.41 14.08
C GLU A 319 -27.68 2.56 14.39
N THR A 320 -26.45 2.32 14.90
CA THR A 320 -25.54 3.45 15.25
C THR A 320 -25.11 4.20 13.98
N PHE A 321 -24.39 3.55 13.06
CA PHE A 321 -23.84 4.20 11.87
C PHE A 321 -24.89 4.82 10.95
N PRO A 322 -26.07 4.20 10.68
CA PRO A 322 -27.13 4.86 9.93
C PRO A 322 -27.59 6.18 10.55
N ARG A 323 -27.76 6.24 11.88
CA ARG A 323 -28.13 7.49 12.57
C ARG A 323 -26.99 8.51 12.54
N GLU A 324 -25.75 8.04 12.62
CA GLU A 324 -24.56 8.88 12.49
C GLU A 324 -24.46 9.54 11.11
N TYR A 325 -24.69 8.82 10.01
CA TYR A 325 -24.74 9.43 8.67
C TYR A 325 -25.78 10.54 8.56
N ILE A 326 -26.99 10.28 9.06
CA ILE A 326 -28.07 11.27 9.03
C ILE A 326 -27.65 12.51 9.83
N LYS A 327 -27.01 12.32 10.99
CA LYS A 327 -26.49 13.40 11.81
C LYS A 327 -25.38 14.18 11.10
N ILE A 328 -24.36 13.50 10.56
CA ILE A 328 -23.24 14.12 9.81
C ILE A 328 -23.75 14.95 8.64
N ARG A 329 -24.71 14.45 7.87
CA ARG A 329 -25.29 15.18 6.73
C ARG A 329 -26.00 16.45 7.17
N LYS A 330 -26.78 16.40 8.25
CA LYS A 330 -27.41 17.59 8.84
C LYS A 330 -26.40 18.58 9.40
N MET A 331 -25.33 18.09 10.04
CA MET A 331 -24.21 18.94 10.48
C MET A 331 -23.60 19.71 9.28
N ALA A 332 -23.42 19.05 8.14
CA ALA A 332 -22.95 19.70 6.92
C ALA A 332 -23.97 20.71 6.36
N GLU A 333 -25.27 20.42 6.39
CA GLU A 333 -26.35 21.35 5.99
C GLU A 333 -26.42 22.61 6.87
N ILE A 334 -26.16 22.47 8.18
CA ILE A 334 -26.06 23.61 9.10
C ILE A 334 -24.89 24.51 8.71
N ARG A 335 -23.76 23.91 8.33
CA ARG A 335 -22.58 24.65 7.88
C ARG A 335 -22.80 25.31 6.52
N ASP A 336 -23.53 24.68 5.60
CA ASP A 336 -23.98 25.36 4.37
C ASP A 336 -24.79 26.63 4.71
N ARG A 337 -25.78 26.52 5.61
CA ARG A 337 -26.58 27.67 6.08
C ARG A 337 -25.70 28.77 6.68
N TYR A 338 -24.78 28.38 7.55
CA TYR A 338 -23.85 29.28 8.24
C TYR A 338 -22.98 30.06 7.25
N ILE A 339 -22.45 29.39 6.23
CA ILE A 339 -21.68 30.00 5.14
C ILE A 339 -22.55 30.97 4.32
N TRP A 340 -23.78 30.58 3.97
CA TRP A 340 -24.70 31.45 3.22
C TRP A 340 -25.07 32.70 3.99
N ASP A 341 -25.40 32.55 5.27
CA ASP A 341 -25.79 33.68 6.10
C ASP A 341 -24.59 34.63 6.29
N MET A 342 -23.38 34.10 6.46
CA MET A 342 -22.15 34.91 6.57
C MET A 342 -21.90 35.73 5.29
N VAL A 343 -21.94 35.10 4.11
CA VAL A 343 -21.66 35.81 2.84
C VAL A 343 -22.77 36.77 2.43
N GLN A 344 -24.00 36.58 2.93
CA GLN A 344 -25.12 37.50 2.78
C GLN A 344 -25.13 38.64 3.82
N GLY A 345 -24.12 38.69 4.72
CA GLY A 345 -24.01 39.71 5.75
C GLY A 345 -25.04 39.60 6.88
N LYS A 346 -25.66 38.42 7.04
CA LYS A 346 -26.56 38.16 8.16
C LYS A 346 -25.76 37.82 9.43
N PRO A 347 -26.29 38.10 10.63
CA PRO A 347 -25.67 37.66 11.88
C PRO A 347 -25.59 36.14 11.95
N VAL A 348 -24.41 35.62 12.31
CA VAL A 348 -24.16 34.20 12.56
C VAL A 348 -23.55 34.02 13.96
N PRO A 349 -23.79 32.89 14.65
CA PRO A 349 -23.14 32.59 15.92
C PRO A 349 -21.61 32.45 15.78
N ASP A 350 -20.87 32.32 16.88
CA ASP A 350 -19.41 32.12 16.82
C ASP A 350 -19.02 30.74 16.25
N GLN A 351 -19.89 29.75 16.46
CA GLN A 351 -19.74 28.37 15.98
C GLN A 351 -21.08 27.84 15.48
N PRO A 352 -21.10 26.91 14.49
CA PRO A 352 -22.31 26.20 14.10
C PRO A 352 -22.95 25.43 15.27
N ASP A 353 -24.30 25.41 15.36
CA ASP A 353 -25.04 24.69 16.41
C ASP A 353 -25.53 23.33 15.93
N ASP A 354 -24.88 22.26 16.40
CA ASP A 354 -25.22 20.87 16.02
C ASP A 354 -26.29 20.22 16.91
N SER A 355 -26.83 20.92 17.92
CA SER A 355 -27.77 20.33 18.89
C SER A 355 -29.07 19.81 18.26
N GLY A 356 -29.51 20.40 17.15
CA GLY A 356 -30.71 20.02 16.38
C GLY A 356 -30.53 18.90 15.35
N THR A 357 -29.36 18.27 15.28
CA THR A 357 -29.04 17.30 14.21
C THR A 357 -29.55 15.88 14.46
N GLY A 358 -30.06 15.60 15.67
CA GLY A 358 -30.68 14.34 16.06
C GLY A 358 -29.88 13.55 17.10
N GLU A 359 -30.55 12.58 17.73
CA GLU A 359 -29.97 11.73 18.77
C GLU A 359 -29.27 10.50 18.18
N LEU A 360 -28.15 10.12 18.81
CA LEU A 360 -27.40 8.91 18.49
C LEU A 360 -27.84 7.75 19.39
N PHE A 361 -27.78 6.54 18.84
CA PHE A 361 -28.10 5.31 19.57
C PHE A 361 -26.88 4.85 20.39
N VAL A 362 -27.11 4.51 21.66
CA VAL A 362 -26.09 3.85 22.50
C VAL A 362 -26.47 2.36 22.59
N PRO A 363 -25.66 1.46 22.02
CA PRO A 363 -25.93 0.03 22.07
C PRO A 363 -25.77 -0.52 23.49
N GLU A 364 -26.51 -1.59 23.79
CA GLU A 364 -26.27 -2.37 25.00
C GLU A 364 -24.88 -3.00 24.98
N THR A 365 -24.18 -2.94 26.11
CA THR A 365 -22.86 -3.55 26.23
C THR A 365 -22.94 -5.06 26.23
N ARG A 366 -21.92 -5.71 25.67
CA ARG A 366 -21.75 -7.17 25.72
C ARG A 366 -20.68 -7.63 26.69
N PHE A 367 -20.11 -6.70 27.46
CA PHE A 367 -19.11 -7.04 28.47
C PHE A 367 -19.71 -8.02 29.50
N GLY A 368 -19.01 -9.13 29.77
CA GLY A 368 -19.47 -10.16 30.70
C GLY A 368 -20.42 -11.22 30.11
N GLU A 369 -20.74 -11.16 28.81
CA GLU A 369 -21.46 -12.22 28.09
C GLU A 369 -20.50 -13.03 27.20
N PRO A 370 -19.80 -14.05 27.72
CA PRO A 370 -18.83 -14.79 26.93
C PRO A 370 -19.54 -15.57 25.81
N ARG A 371 -19.29 -15.19 24.56
CA ARG A 371 -19.72 -15.94 23.36
C ARG A 371 -18.59 -16.76 22.74
N GLN A 372 -17.36 -16.68 23.28
CA GLN A 372 -16.17 -17.39 22.80
C GLN A 372 -15.21 -17.73 23.95
N ASP A 373 -14.42 -18.81 23.78
CA ASP A 373 -13.41 -19.30 24.73
C ASP A 373 -12.08 -18.51 24.66
N TYR A 374 -12.08 -17.19 24.89
CA TYR A 374 -10.83 -16.41 25.02
C TYR A 374 -10.79 -15.55 26.29
N SER A 375 -9.60 -15.04 26.63
CA SER A 375 -9.29 -14.32 27.88
C SER A 375 -9.96 -12.92 27.93
N GLU A 376 -11.19 -12.85 28.43
CA GLU A 376 -11.85 -11.58 28.79
C GLU A 376 -11.73 -11.28 30.28
N ALA A 377 -11.68 -9.98 30.62
CA ALA A 377 -11.80 -9.53 32.00
C ALA A 377 -13.21 -9.83 32.52
N GLU A 378 -13.31 -10.28 33.76
CA GLU A 378 -14.59 -10.62 34.39
C GLU A 378 -15.28 -9.37 34.99
N GLU A 379 -14.48 -8.33 35.30
CA GLU A 379 -14.94 -7.09 35.91
C GLU A 379 -14.33 -5.89 35.19
N LEU A 380 -15.05 -4.77 35.12
CA LEU A 380 -14.50 -3.49 34.65
C LEU A 380 -13.72 -2.82 35.79
N ARG A 381 -12.49 -3.28 36.01
CA ARG A 381 -11.63 -2.78 37.09
C ARG A 381 -10.22 -2.50 36.59
N TYR A 382 -9.78 -1.27 36.79
CA TYR A 382 -8.43 -0.83 36.44
C TYR A 382 -7.57 -0.70 37.71
N LEU A 383 -6.50 -1.49 37.79
CA LEU A 383 -5.51 -1.40 38.86
C LEU A 383 -4.76 -0.07 38.79
N THR A 384 -4.29 0.46 39.92
CA THR A 384 -3.24 1.50 39.89
C THR A 384 -1.94 0.95 39.32
N PRO A 385 -0.99 1.78 38.84
CA PRO A 385 0.28 1.30 38.33
C PRO A 385 1.04 0.40 39.32
N GLN A 386 1.07 0.76 40.60
CA GLN A 386 1.73 -0.04 41.63
C GLN A 386 1.03 -1.39 41.85
N GLN A 387 -0.30 -1.41 41.89
CA GLN A 387 -1.07 -2.67 42.01
C GLN A 387 -0.90 -3.58 40.80
N LEU A 388 -0.72 -3.01 39.59
CA LEU A 388 -0.40 -3.81 38.41
C LEU A 388 0.98 -4.44 38.53
N VAL A 389 1.98 -3.68 38.98
CA VAL A 389 3.34 -4.22 39.22
C VAL A 389 3.29 -5.38 40.22
N GLU A 390 2.50 -5.28 41.28
CA GLU A 390 2.30 -6.38 42.25
C GLU A 390 1.64 -7.64 41.64
N GLN A 391 0.85 -7.49 40.58
CA GLN A 391 0.21 -8.60 39.85
C GLN A 391 1.03 -9.12 38.67
N THR A 392 2.25 -8.62 38.50
CA THR A 392 3.12 -8.95 37.37
C THR A 392 4.37 -9.67 37.85
N THR A 393 4.76 -10.74 37.16
CA THR A 393 6.02 -11.44 37.42
C THR A 393 7.05 -11.13 36.35
N VAL A 394 8.29 -10.97 36.77
CA VAL A 394 9.48 -10.74 35.94
C VAL A 394 10.60 -11.73 36.35
N PRO A 395 11.63 -11.95 35.51
CA PRO A 395 12.77 -12.78 35.88
C PRO A 395 13.52 -12.26 37.10
N GLU A 396 14.28 -13.13 37.76
CA GLU A 396 15.07 -12.77 38.95
C GLU A 396 16.02 -11.59 38.65
N GLY A 397 16.05 -10.62 39.56
CA GLY A 397 16.88 -9.41 39.43
C GLY A 397 16.28 -8.31 38.55
N PHE A 398 15.19 -8.56 37.82
CA PHE A 398 14.45 -7.52 37.11
C PHE A 398 13.38 -6.87 38.00
N ALA A 399 13.01 -5.63 37.66
CA ALA A 399 11.90 -4.91 38.29
C ALA A 399 11.19 -4.01 37.27
N ILE A 400 9.87 -3.89 37.38
CA ILE A 400 9.07 -2.91 36.63
C ILE A 400 8.96 -1.64 37.48
N GLN A 401 9.22 -0.49 36.87
CA GLN A 401 9.07 0.82 37.48
C GLN A 401 8.01 1.64 36.72
N PRO A 402 6.94 2.10 37.38
CA PRO A 402 6.02 3.08 36.82
C PRO A 402 6.76 4.41 36.59
N PHE A 403 6.59 4.99 35.40
CA PHE A 403 7.22 6.26 35.01
C PHE A 403 6.21 7.40 34.95
N ALA A 404 5.09 7.19 34.25
CA ALA A 404 4.01 8.16 34.08
C ALA A 404 2.68 7.43 33.95
N ASP A 405 1.59 8.04 34.43
CA ASP A 405 0.24 7.52 34.24
C ASP A 405 -0.80 8.64 34.13
N GLU A 406 -2.01 8.26 33.71
CA GLU A 406 -3.13 9.18 33.49
C GLU A 406 -3.51 10.05 34.70
N THR A 407 -3.16 9.64 35.93
CA THR A 407 -3.43 10.42 37.15
C THR A 407 -2.41 11.52 37.37
N MET A 408 -1.21 11.38 36.81
CA MET A 408 -0.18 12.41 36.77
C MET A 408 -0.43 13.38 35.61
N PHE A 409 -0.75 12.83 34.43
CA PHE A 409 -0.97 13.59 33.20
C PHE A 409 -2.22 13.08 32.48
N PRO A 410 -3.37 13.78 32.59
CA PRO A 410 -4.61 13.38 31.93
C PRO A 410 -4.51 13.25 30.39
N GLU A 411 -3.53 13.92 29.78
CA GLU A 411 -3.24 13.85 28.36
C GLU A 411 -2.70 12.47 27.93
N LEU A 412 -2.08 11.71 28.84
CA LEU A 412 -1.56 10.37 28.61
C LEU A 412 -2.70 9.34 28.63
N ALA A 413 -3.51 9.36 27.58
CA ALA A 413 -4.60 8.42 27.37
C ALA A 413 -4.35 7.59 26.12
N LYS A 414 -4.41 6.26 26.25
CA LYS A 414 -4.28 5.32 25.14
C LYS A 414 -2.95 5.44 24.37
N PRO A 415 -1.80 5.17 25.02
CA PRO A 415 -0.48 5.22 24.40
C PRO A 415 -0.27 4.06 23.40
N VAL A 416 -0.05 4.37 22.12
CA VAL A 416 0.07 3.36 21.04
C VAL A 416 1.52 3.00 20.74
N GLN A 417 2.35 4.04 20.60
CA GLN A 417 3.74 3.96 20.14
C GLN A 417 4.60 4.91 20.95
N LEU A 418 5.83 4.49 21.25
CA LEU A 418 6.84 5.21 22.00
C LEU A 418 8.07 5.45 21.10
N ASN A 419 8.77 6.55 21.32
CA ASN A 419 10.08 6.78 20.72
C ASN A 419 10.88 7.80 21.53
N PHE A 420 12.18 7.94 21.24
CA PHE A 420 13.04 8.92 21.91
C PHE A 420 13.62 9.92 20.92
N ASP A 421 13.53 11.21 21.26
CA ASP A 421 14.14 12.26 20.47
C ASP A 421 15.66 12.35 20.69
N ASN A 422 16.31 13.26 19.98
CA ASN A 422 17.76 13.43 20.02
C ASN A 422 18.25 14.12 21.30
N LYS A 423 17.34 14.62 22.15
CA LYS A 423 17.61 15.09 23.52
C LYS A 423 17.46 13.95 24.56
N GLY A 424 16.98 12.77 24.14
CA GLY A 424 16.75 11.62 24.99
C GLY A 424 15.41 11.64 25.72
N ARG A 425 14.48 12.52 25.33
CA ARG A 425 13.14 12.63 25.93
C ARG A 425 12.22 11.58 25.36
N LEU A 426 11.28 11.08 26.17
CA LEU A 426 10.30 10.10 25.72
C LEU A 426 9.15 10.82 24.98
N TRP A 427 8.83 10.32 23.80
CA TRP A 427 7.67 10.74 23.01
C TRP A 427 6.64 9.63 22.94
N VAL A 428 5.37 10.00 23.03
CA VAL A 428 4.26 9.04 23.08
C VAL A 428 3.12 9.49 22.17
N SER A 429 2.69 8.61 21.28
CA SER A 429 1.44 8.79 20.54
C SER A 429 0.25 8.32 21.37
N CYS A 430 -0.75 9.18 21.54
CA CYS A 430 -1.93 8.95 22.37
C CYS A 430 -3.23 9.07 21.54
N MET A 431 -4.15 8.11 21.72
CA MET A 431 -5.39 7.98 20.93
C MET A 431 -6.67 7.95 21.78
N PRO A 432 -7.00 9.02 22.55
CA PRO A 432 -8.26 9.08 23.31
C PRO A 432 -9.51 8.96 22.44
N THR A 433 -9.47 9.35 21.16
CA THR A 433 -10.61 9.26 20.23
C THR A 433 -10.88 7.83 19.74
N TYR A 434 -9.95 6.91 19.97
CA TYR A 434 -10.09 5.52 19.55
C TYR A 434 -11.37 4.86 20.10
N PRO A 435 -12.08 4.04 19.31
CA PRO A 435 -11.72 3.63 17.95
C PRO A 435 -12.29 4.50 16.84
N GLN A 436 -13.15 5.47 17.16
CA GLN A 436 -13.85 6.26 16.16
C GLN A 436 -14.45 7.53 16.75
N TRP A 437 -14.23 8.67 16.10
CA TRP A 437 -14.91 9.92 16.43
C TRP A 437 -16.43 9.78 16.41
N LYS A 438 -17.12 10.40 17.36
CA LYS A 438 -18.58 10.39 17.48
C LYS A 438 -19.20 11.70 16.97
N PRO A 439 -20.15 11.65 16.01
CA PRO A 439 -20.75 12.86 15.48
C PRO A 439 -21.46 13.72 16.53
N GLY A 440 -21.07 15.01 16.58
CA GLY A 440 -21.54 15.99 17.54
C GLY A 440 -20.64 16.17 18.77
N ASP A 441 -19.62 15.31 18.94
CA ASP A 441 -18.53 15.58 19.87
C ASP A 441 -17.53 16.57 19.23
N HIS A 442 -16.60 17.12 20.03
CA HIS A 442 -15.50 17.92 19.52
C HIS A 442 -14.67 17.13 18.49
N LYS A 443 -13.94 17.84 17.62
CA LYS A 443 -13.01 17.19 16.68
C LYS A 443 -11.99 16.34 17.46
N PRO A 444 -11.50 15.24 16.85
CA PRO A 444 -10.46 14.40 17.44
C PRO A 444 -9.32 15.23 18.01
N ASN A 445 -8.86 14.83 19.19
CA ASN A 445 -7.75 15.48 19.89
C ASN A 445 -6.65 14.46 20.22
N ASP A 446 -6.44 13.50 19.32
CA ASP A 446 -5.32 12.57 19.46
C ASP A 446 -4.02 13.33 19.28
N ARG A 447 -2.94 12.87 19.93
CA ARG A 447 -1.81 13.75 20.21
C ARG A 447 -0.46 13.05 20.32
N LEU A 448 0.58 13.83 20.07
CA LEU A 448 1.97 13.49 20.44
C LEU A 448 2.34 14.22 21.73
N LEU A 449 2.81 13.47 22.71
CA LEU A 449 3.29 13.98 24.00
C LEU A 449 4.81 13.86 24.11
N ILE A 450 5.40 14.76 24.88
CA ILE A 450 6.80 14.71 25.31
C ILE A 450 6.81 14.61 26.84
N LEU A 451 7.44 13.54 27.35
CA LEU A 451 7.58 13.27 28.78
C LEU A 451 9.04 13.40 29.19
N GLU A 452 9.29 14.09 30.30
CA GLU A 452 10.63 14.34 30.86
C GLU A 452 10.65 14.03 32.35
N ASP A 453 11.82 13.58 32.82
CA ASP A 453 12.19 13.40 34.23
C ASP A 453 13.31 14.40 34.53
N THR A 454 12.94 15.60 34.99
CA THR A 454 13.88 16.72 35.15
C THR A 454 14.64 16.72 36.47
N ASP A 455 14.15 15.99 37.48
CA ASP A 455 14.82 15.83 38.77
C ASP A 455 15.57 14.49 38.92
N HIS A 456 15.45 13.60 37.94
CA HIS A 456 16.10 12.30 37.83
C HIS A 456 15.69 11.31 38.94
N ASP A 457 14.46 11.42 39.45
CA ASP A 457 13.91 10.49 40.46
C ASP A 457 13.38 9.18 39.84
N GLY A 458 13.35 9.10 38.50
CA GLY A 458 12.86 7.95 37.75
C GLY A 458 11.38 8.01 37.38
N LYS A 459 10.73 9.16 37.53
CA LYS A 459 9.35 9.43 37.12
C LYS A 459 9.28 10.69 36.27
N ALA A 460 8.24 10.78 35.43
CA ALA A 460 8.00 12.01 34.71
C ALA A 460 7.47 13.11 35.64
N ASP A 461 8.03 14.30 35.57
CA ASP A 461 7.56 15.52 36.23
C ASP A 461 7.04 16.57 35.24
N VAL A 462 7.30 16.37 33.94
CA VAL A 462 6.86 17.24 32.85
C VAL A 462 6.16 16.42 31.75
N CYS A 463 5.01 16.92 31.30
CA CYS A 463 4.31 16.46 30.10
C CYS A 463 3.98 17.66 29.22
N LYS A 464 4.46 17.66 27.97
CA LYS A 464 4.16 18.67 26.96
C LYS A 464 3.36 18.06 25.83
N VAL A 465 2.38 18.80 25.32
CA VAL A 465 1.64 18.46 24.09
C VAL A 465 2.38 19.10 22.92
N PHE A 466 2.97 18.28 22.06
CA PHE A 466 3.65 18.76 20.86
C PHE A 466 2.65 19.12 19.76
N TYR A 467 1.62 18.29 19.57
CA TYR A 467 0.54 18.50 18.61
C TYR A 467 -0.67 17.64 18.99
N ASP A 468 -1.88 18.19 18.97
CA ASP A 468 -3.13 17.55 19.45
C ASP A 468 -4.31 17.61 18.47
N GLN A 469 -4.04 17.84 17.19
CA GLN A 469 -5.08 17.87 16.15
C GLN A 469 -5.03 16.60 15.27
N LEU A 470 -4.57 15.47 15.82
CA LEU A 470 -4.44 14.20 15.09
C LEU A 470 -5.71 13.35 15.19
N HIS A 471 -5.85 12.41 14.26
CA HIS A 471 -6.90 11.40 14.25
C HIS A 471 -6.29 10.00 14.03
N CYS A 472 -6.33 9.18 15.08
CA CYS A 472 -5.76 7.84 15.14
C CYS A 472 -4.27 7.74 14.70
N PRO A 473 -3.34 8.47 15.36
CA PRO A 473 -1.91 8.38 15.12
C PRO A 473 -1.29 7.05 15.56
N THR A 474 -1.38 6.04 14.70
CA THR A 474 -0.87 4.67 14.92
C THR A 474 0.63 4.51 14.70
N GLY A 475 1.32 5.57 14.25
CA GLY A 475 2.72 5.52 13.83
C GLY A 475 3.39 6.90 13.73
N PHE A 476 4.59 7.09 14.28
CA PHE A 476 5.42 8.28 14.09
C PHE A 476 6.93 7.98 14.13
N GLU A 477 7.72 8.83 13.47
CA GLU A 477 9.19 8.81 13.50
C GLU A 477 9.80 10.20 13.26
N PHE A 478 11.00 10.46 13.79
CA PHE A 478 11.67 11.75 13.64
C PHE A 478 12.41 11.85 12.31
N TRP A 479 12.34 13.02 11.67
CA TRP A 479 13.01 13.30 10.41
C TRP A 479 13.22 14.80 10.23
N ASN A 480 14.35 15.23 9.66
CA ASN A 480 14.60 16.63 9.25
C ASN A 480 14.27 17.71 10.32
N GLY A 481 14.59 17.41 11.58
CA GLY A 481 14.32 18.29 12.73
C GLY A 481 12.85 18.37 13.16
N GLY A 482 11.97 17.54 12.61
CA GLY A 482 10.57 17.40 12.99
C GLY A 482 10.14 15.94 13.12
N VAL A 483 8.86 15.68 12.94
CA VAL A 483 8.21 14.37 13.13
C VAL A 483 7.32 14.04 11.94
N LEU A 484 7.49 12.85 11.38
CA LEU A 484 6.54 12.22 10.48
C LEU A 484 5.51 11.46 11.32
N VAL A 485 4.22 11.69 11.12
CA VAL A 485 3.14 11.03 11.87
C VAL A 485 1.96 10.71 10.97
N VAL A 486 1.40 9.51 11.12
CA VAL A 486 0.16 9.14 10.44
C VAL A 486 -1.03 9.86 11.09
N ASP A 487 -1.89 10.47 10.27
CA ASP A 487 -3.14 11.12 10.63
C ASP A 487 -4.18 10.67 9.62
N GLN A 488 -4.79 9.50 9.82
CA GLN A 488 -5.50 8.80 8.76
C GLN A 488 -6.59 9.69 8.13
N PRO A 489 -6.61 9.86 6.79
CA PRO A 489 -5.91 9.08 5.76
C PRO A 489 -4.59 9.69 5.23
N ARG A 490 -3.85 10.40 6.07
CA ARG A 490 -2.71 11.24 5.70
C ARG A 490 -1.45 10.84 6.46
N LEU A 491 -0.31 11.27 5.94
CA LEU A 491 0.97 11.34 6.61
C LEU A 491 1.36 12.82 6.70
N LEU A 492 1.55 13.31 7.93
CA LEU A 492 1.95 14.69 8.21
C LEU A 492 3.44 14.76 8.52
N PHE A 493 4.06 15.87 8.16
CA PHE A 493 5.33 16.32 8.71
C PHE A 493 5.06 17.52 9.63
N LEU A 494 5.43 17.38 10.90
CA LEU A 494 5.23 18.36 11.96
C LEU A 494 6.58 18.86 12.43
N LYS A 495 6.75 20.17 12.55
CA LYS A 495 8.01 20.76 13.02
C LYS A 495 7.74 21.94 13.94
N ASP A 496 8.57 22.03 14.97
CA ASP A 496 8.75 23.19 15.83
C ASP A 496 9.88 24.06 15.25
N THR A 497 9.57 25.28 14.86
CA THR A 497 10.52 26.22 14.27
C THR A 497 11.01 27.32 15.23
N ASP A 498 10.44 27.44 16.42
CA ASP A 498 10.79 28.48 17.40
C ASP A 498 11.38 27.93 18.73
N GLY A 499 11.33 26.62 18.93
CA GLY A 499 11.94 25.90 20.04
C GLY A 499 11.05 25.79 21.29
N ASP A 500 9.75 26.06 21.18
CA ASP A 500 8.80 25.97 22.30
C ASP A 500 8.26 24.54 22.58
N ASP A 501 8.75 23.55 21.84
CA ASP A 501 8.30 22.16 21.83
C ASP A 501 6.83 21.99 21.36
N LYS A 502 6.37 22.84 20.44
CA LYS A 502 5.09 22.67 19.72
C LYS A 502 5.26 22.79 18.21
N ALA A 503 4.49 22.01 17.48
CA ALA A 503 4.49 22.11 16.02
C ALA A 503 3.78 23.40 15.56
N ASP A 504 4.51 24.30 14.95
CA ASP A 504 4.02 25.52 14.29
C ASP A 504 4.05 25.40 12.76
N GLN A 505 4.83 24.45 12.24
CA GLN A 505 4.79 24.02 10.84
C GLN A 505 4.10 22.66 10.69
N VAL A 506 3.03 22.64 9.88
CA VAL A 506 2.26 21.43 9.53
C VAL A 506 2.25 21.26 8.03
N VAL A 507 2.84 20.17 7.53
CA VAL A 507 2.90 19.83 6.11
C VAL A 507 2.15 18.51 5.88
N HIS A 508 1.13 18.56 5.03
CA HIS A 508 0.41 17.37 4.55
C HIS A 508 1.23 16.69 3.47
N LEU A 509 2.14 15.80 3.87
CA LEU A 509 3.18 15.23 3.01
C LEU A 509 2.63 14.24 1.99
N MET A 510 1.71 13.38 2.41
CA MET A 510 1.10 12.38 1.55
C MET A 510 -0.32 12.05 2.01
N ASP A 511 -1.26 12.09 1.09
CA ASP A 511 -2.66 11.72 1.30
C ASP A 511 -2.91 10.35 0.64
N GLY A 512 -3.92 9.60 1.11
CA GLY A 512 -4.32 8.36 0.44
C GLY A 512 -4.13 7.08 1.24
N TRP A 513 -3.59 7.16 2.46
CA TRP A 513 -3.50 6.02 3.36
C TRP A 513 -4.89 5.47 3.69
N ALA A 514 -4.97 4.16 3.86
CA ALA A 514 -6.22 3.47 4.14
C ALA A 514 -6.87 3.98 5.44
N SER A 515 -8.18 4.23 5.36
CA SER A 515 -9.04 4.56 6.50
C SER A 515 -10.03 3.43 6.80
N ASP A 516 -9.83 2.26 6.17
CA ASP A 516 -10.73 1.12 6.18
C ASP A 516 -10.87 0.50 7.58
N ASP A 517 -9.80 0.43 8.37
CA ASP A 517 -9.78 -0.24 9.67
C ASP A 517 -8.65 0.36 10.52
N THR A 518 -9.00 0.94 11.67
CA THR A 518 -8.04 1.57 12.59
C THR A 518 -7.05 0.57 13.23
N HIS A 519 -7.31 -0.73 13.15
CA HIS A 519 -6.35 -1.78 13.54
C HIS A 519 -5.40 -2.18 12.43
N HIS A 520 -5.84 -2.16 11.17
CA HIS A 520 -5.07 -2.66 10.04
C HIS A 520 -4.37 -1.54 9.25
N THR A 521 -4.52 -0.29 9.67
CA THR A 521 -3.94 0.86 8.99
C THR A 521 -2.41 0.94 9.13
N CYS A 522 -1.82 1.93 8.45
CA CYS A 522 -0.39 2.25 8.48
C CYS A 522 0.11 2.47 9.92
N SER A 523 1.08 1.67 10.37
CA SER A 523 1.60 1.66 11.75
C SER A 523 3.06 1.16 11.79
N ALA A 524 3.61 0.98 13.01
CA ALA A 524 4.92 0.35 13.27
C ALA A 524 6.07 0.99 12.46
N PHE A 525 6.26 2.29 12.65
CA PHE A 525 7.26 3.09 11.95
C PHE A 525 8.66 2.73 12.45
N GLU A 526 9.56 2.35 11.55
CA GLU A 526 10.94 2.00 11.89
C GLU A 526 11.88 2.40 10.73
N TRP A 527 13.00 3.07 11.04
CA TRP A 527 14.01 3.38 10.06
C TRP A 527 14.86 2.16 9.71
N SER A 528 15.00 1.87 8.42
CA SER A 528 16.10 1.02 7.96
C SER A 528 17.43 1.72 8.22
N HIS A 529 18.51 0.94 8.30
CA HIS A 529 19.83 1.53 8.55
C HIS A 529 20.23 2.53 7.46
N GLY A 530 19.82 2.27 6.21
CA GLY A 530 20.02 3.14 5.05
C GLY A 530 19.11 4.36 4.93
N GLY A 531 18.29 4.65 5.94
CA GLY A 531 17.46 5.87 5.97
C GLY A 531 16.15 5.78 5.19
N LYS A 532 15.62 4.58 4.91
CA LYS A 532 14.26 4.40 4.37
C LYS A 532 13.28 4.12 5.51
N LEU A 533 12.11 4.73 5.49
CA LEU A 533 11.07 4.51 6.50
C LEU A 533 10.26 3.28 6.14
N HIS A 534 10.18 2.32 7.06
CA HIS A 534 9.33 1.14 6.94
C HIS A 534 8.05 1.36 7.75
N MET A 535 6.91 1.04 7.14
CA MET A 535 5.58 1.16 7.74
C MET A 535 4.76 -0.07 7.40
N LEU A 536 3.92 -0.53 8.31
CA LEU A 536 3.14 -1.76 8.17
C LEU A 536 1.66 -1.47 8.01
N GLU A 537 0.98 -2.23 7.15
CA GLU A 537 -0.46 -2.15 6.93
C GLU A 537 -1.03 -3.55 6.76
N GLY A 538 -2.10 -3.86 7.48
CA GLY A 538 -2.79 -5.15 7.42
C GLY A 538 -3.57 -5.39 6.12
N ILE A 539 -4.16 -6.57 6.01
CA ILE A 539 -5.05 -6.93 4.91
C ILE A 539 -6.36 -6.14 4.97
N ALA A 540 -7.18 -6.26 3.93
CA ALA A 540 -8.50 -5.62 3.83
C ALA A 540 -8.48 -4.06 3.81
N THR A 541 -7.33 -3.45 3.58
CA THR A 541 -7.14 -2.00 3.41
C THR A 541 -7.19 -1.58 1.94
N SER A 542 -7.45 -0.28 1.70
CA SER A 542 -7.52 0.29 0.36
C SER A 542 -6.71 1.59 0.29
N THR A 543 -5.41 1.43 0.10
CA THR A 543 -4.46 2.55 0.02
C THR A 543 -4.31 3.04 -1.42
N THR A 544 -4.43 4.35 -1.62
CA THR A 544 -4.42 5.04 -2.92
C THR A 544 -3.58 6.32 -2.81
N LEU A 545 -2.26 6.20 -2.86
CA LEU A 545 -1.31 7.30 -2.67
C LEU A 545 -0.98 7.95 -4.01
N GLU A 546 -0.79 9.26 -4.01
CA GLU A 546 -0.31 10.01 -5.16
C GLU A 546 1.08 10.58 -4.84
N THR A 547 2.03 10.44 -5.77
CA THR A 547 3.42 10.86 -5.58
C THR A 547 3.90 11.62 -6.82
N PRO A 548 5.03 12.36 -6.75
CA PRO A 548 5.68 12.93 -7.93
C PRO A 548 6.02 11.88 -9.01
N TRP A 549 6.08 10.61 -8.65
CA TRP A 549 6.38 9.47 -9.52
C TRP A 549 5.13 8.75 -10.04
N GLY A 550 3.94 9.26 -9.73
CA GLY A 550 2.65 8.71 -10.14
C GLY A 550 1.89 8.01 -9.01
N PRO A 551 0.73 7.41 -9.36
CA PRO A 551 -0.15 6.78 -8.39
C PRO A 551 0.42 5.45 -7.88
N HIS A 552 0.32 5.23 -6.57
CA HIS A 552 0.59 3.96 -5.90
C HIS A 552 -0.71 3.41 -5.27
N ARG A 553 -1.08 2.17 -5.61
CA ARG A 553 -2.35 1.57 -5.16
C ARG A 553 -2.11 0.19 -4.57
N SER A 554 -2.76 -0.07 -3.44
CA SER A 554 -2.81 -1.40 -2.81
C SER A 554 -4.22 -1.70 -2.35
N ARG A 555 -4.74 -2.87 -2.71
CA ARG A 555 -6.09 -3.32 -2.36
C ARG A 555 -6.05 -4.69 -1.68
N GLY A 556 -6.18 -4.69 -0.37
CA GLY A 556 -6.38 -5.88 0.45
C GLY A 556 -5.18 -6.80 0.60
N ALA A 557 -4.01 -6.45 0.05
CA ALA A 557 -2.83 -7.32 0.04
C ALA A 557 -2.16 -7.43 1.42
N GLY A 558 -2.16 -6.34 2.21
CA GLY A 558 -1.37 -6.21 3.43
C GLY A 558 0.14 -6.32 3.17
N GLY A 559 0.95 -5.63 3.96
CA GLY A 559 2.40 -5.77 3.87
C GLY A 559 3.17 -4.64 4.51
N ALA A 560 4.40 -4.46 4.03
CA ALA A 560 5.26 -3.37 4.43
C ALA A 560 5.45 -2.38 3.28
N TYR A 561 5.23 -1.11 3.58
CA TYR A 561 5.60 0.02 2.74
C TYR A 561 7.01 0.47 3.11
N VAL A 562 7.78 0.81 2.09
CA VAL A 562 9.13 1.36 2.23
C VAL A 562 9.15 2.68 1.49
N MET A 563 9.29 3.76 2.24
CA MET A 563 9.26 5.13 1.75
C MET A 563 10.62 5.79 1.94
N ASP A 564 11.07 6.49 0.91
CA ASP A 564 12.13 7.47 1.02
C ASP A 564 11.50 8.87 1.16
N PRO A 565 11.60 9.55 2.32
CA PRO A 565 10.99 10.86 2.50
C PRO A 565 11.67 11.98 1.69
N ARG A 566 12.91 11.79 1.23
CA ARG A 566 13.63 12.79 0.41
C ARG A 566 13.17 12.76 -1.04
N SER A 567 13.05 11.56 -1.62
CA SER A 567 12.60 11.40 -3.01
C SER A 567 11.09 11.18 -3.15
N LEU A 568 10.37 10.91 -2.05
CA LEU A 568 8.96 10.48 -2.03
C LEU A 568 8.67 9.21 -2.84
N ARG A 569 9.70 8.42 -3.16
CA ARG A 569 9.52 7.09 -3.75
C ARG A 569 8.98 6.15 -2.70
N ILE A 570 7.93 5.43 -3.06
CA ILE A 570 7.33 4.40 -2.23
C ILE A 570 7.25 3.08 -2.98
N ARG A 571 7.57 2.00 -2.27
CA ARG A 571 7.31 0.63 -2.71
C ARG A 571 6.59 -0.13 -1.62
N GLN A 572 5.89 -1.18 -2.01
CA GLN A 572 5.26 -2.11 -1.07
C GLN A 572 5.76 -3.53 -1.35
N PHE A 573 5.91 -4.33 -0.30
CA PHE A 573 6.01 -5.77 -0.44
C PHE A 573 4.97 -6.49 0.41
N ALA A 574 4.35 -7.51 -0.18
CA ALA A 574 3.32 -8.30 0.49
C ALA A 574 3.93 -9.27 1.52
N LEU A 575 3.15 -9.59 2.55
CA LEU A 575 3.52 -10.54 3.59
C LEU A 575 2.51 -11.70 3.64
N PRO A 576 2.55 -12.65 2.69
CA PRO A 576 1.58 -13.75 2.67
C PRO A 576 1.62 -14.58 3.94
N GLY A 577 0.44 -14.90 4.48
CA GLY A 577 0.30 -15.61 5.75
C GLY A 577 0.33 -14.71 6.99
N GLN A 578 0.45 -13.39 6.80
CA GLN A 578 0.27 -12.36 7.84
C GLN A 578 -0.95 -11.50 7.50
N TYR A 579 -1.55 -10.85 8.52
CA TYR A 579 -2.88 -10.25 8.37
C TYR A 579 -2.99 -8.82 8.92
N ASN A 580 -2.31 -8.51 10.01
CA ASN A 580 -2.40 -7.24 10.71
C ASN A 580 -1.06 -6.93 11.39
N MET A 581 -0.04 -6.53 10.64
CA MET A 581 1.32 -6.42 11.16
C MET A 581 1.54 -5.14 11.97
N TRP A 582 2.16 -5.29 13.16
CA TRP A 582 2.34 -4.23 14.17
C TRP A 582 3.74 -4.23 14.80
N CYS A 583 4.65 -5.05 14.30
CA CYS A 583 6.00 -5.20 14.83
C CYS A 583 7.00 -5.05 13.69
N TYR A 584 7.95 -4.12 13.81
CA TYR A 584 9.09 -4.02 12.91
C TYR A 584 10.32 -3.63 13.71
N VAL A 585 11.41 -4.38 13.63
CA VAL A 585 12.70 -3.95 14.16
C VAL A 585 13.85 -4.54 13.35
N PHE A 586 14.93 -3.80 13.19
CA PHE A 586 16.15 -4.27 12.54
C PHE A 586 17.18 -4.75 13.55
N ASN A 587 17.91 -5.81 13.20
CA ASN A 587 19.11 -6.17 13.94
C ASN A 587 20.28 -5.21 13.63
N GLY A 588 21.41 -5.38 14.33
CA GLY A 588 22.61 -4.55 14.16
C GLY A 588 23.32 -4.63 12.79
N TRP A 589 22.83 -5.45 11.86
CA TRP A 589 23.35 -5.60 10.49
C TRP A 589 22.30 -5.23 9.43
N GLY A 590 21.20 -4.58 9.83
CA GLY A 590 20.15 -4.12 8.90
C GLY A 590 19.21 -5.21 8.40
N GLN A 591 19.10 -6.34 9.10
CA GLN A 591 18.17 -7.43 8.78
C GLN A 591 16.87 -7.25 9.58
N GLY A 592 15.73 -7.11 8.89
CA GLY A 592 14.46 -6.73 9.51
C GLY A 592 13.62 -7.93 9.93
N ILE A 593 13.04 -7.88 11.14
CA ILE A 593 12.02 -8.82 11.59
C ILE A 593 10.67 -8.09 11.62
N VAL A 594 9.69 -8.68 10.94
CA VAL A 594 8.32 -8.14 10.82
C VAL A 594 7.33 -9.09 11.49
N GLY A 595 6.48 -8.56 12.36
CA GLY A 595 5.53 -9.35 13.13
C GLY A 595 4.08 -9.05 12.85
N ASP A 596 3.31 -10.12 12.72
CA ASP A 596 1.86 -10.08 12.57
C ASP A 596 1.19 -9.89 13.94
N GLY A 597 0.42 -8.83 14.11
CA GLY A 597 -0.41 -8.62 15.28
C GLY A 597 -1.46 -9.71 15.43
N THR A 598 -2.05 -10.25 14.36
CA THR A 598 -3.09 -11.29 14.50
C THR A 598 -2.54 -12.61 15.04
N THR A 599 -1.50 -13.16 14.42
CA THR A 599 -0.95 -14.47 14.74
C THR A 599 0.27 -14.44 15.65
N ALA A 600 0.85 -13.26 15.89
CA ALA A 600 2.16 -13.02 16.52
C ALA A 600 3.34 -13.70 15.81
N ASN A 601 3.14 -14.16 14.58
CA ASN A 601 4.22 -14.76 13.79
C ASN A 601 5.19 -13.67 13.34
N GLN A 602 6.48 -13.96 13.40
CA GLN A 602 7.56 -13.03 13.06
C GLN A 602 8.32 -13.56 11.84
N ALA A 603 8.38 -12.78 10.76
CA ALA A 603 9.03 -13.14 9.51
C ALA A 603 10.28 -12.28 9.28
N TRP A 604 11.29 -12.85 8.63
CA TRP A 604 12.44 -12.09 8.15
C TRP A 604 12.08 -11.35 6.85
N ASP A 605 12.43 -10.07 6.74
CA ASP A 605 12.01 -9.18 5.66
C ASP A 605 12.70 -9.43 4.31
N THR A 606 13.96 -9.86 4.30
CA THR A 606 14.79 -9.99 3.09
C THR A 606 14.12 -10.83 2.00
N PRO A 607 13.65 -12.06 2.28
CA PRO A 607 13.04 -12.90 1.24
C PRO A 607 11.73 -12.32 0.66
N LEU A 608 11.09 -11.42 1.41
CA LEU A 608 9.79 -10.84 1.09
C LEU A 608 9.91 -9.52 0.32
N SER A 609 11.03 -8.81 0.48
CA SER A 609 11.19 -7.41 0.07
C SER A 609 11.78 -7.19 -1.34
N GLY A 610 11.90 -8.24 -2.14
CA GLY A 610 12.22 -8.16 -3.58
C GLY A 610 11.02 -7.76 -4.46
N ALA A 611 11.16 -7.89 -5.78
CA ALA A 611 10.09 -7.65 -6.73
C ALA A 611 8.85 -8.54 -6.45
N GLN A 612 7.66 -7.97 -6.66
CA GLN A 612 6.40 -8.63 -6.33
C GLN A 612 5.84 -9.38 -7.55
N PHE A 613 5.19 -10.51 -7.31
CA PHE A 613 4.40 -11.24 -8.30
C PHE A 613 3.26 -11.98 -7.59
N GLY A 614 2.17 -12.28 -8.31
CA GLY A 614 0.93 -12.79 -7.71
C GLY A 614 1.02 -14.20 -7.10
N GLY A 615 2.08 -14.96 -7.38
CA GLY A 615 2.27 -16.34 -6.89
C GLY A 615 3.07 -16.46 -5.59
N ARG A 616 3.34 -15.35 -4.89
CA ARG A 616 4.16 -15.35 -3.67
C ARG A 616 3.49 -16.15 -2.54
N THR A 617 4.23 -17.05 -1.90
CA THR A 617 3.74 -17.92 -0.82
C THR A 617 4.21 -17.46 0.56
N GLY A 618 3.63 -18.01 1.62
CA GLY A 618 4.09 -17.74 2.99
C GLY A 618 5.50 -18.25 3.27
N LEU A 619 6.16 -17.62 4.24
CA LEU A 619 7.55 -17.91 4.67
C LEU A 619 7.54 -18.63 6.03
N ASN A 620 8.58 -19.43 6.32
CA ASN A 620 8.83 -19.92 7.67
C ASN A 620 9.06 -18.73 8.61
N PHE A 621 8.46 -18.80 9.81
CA PHE A 621 8.62 -17.77 10.82
C PHE A 621 9.90 -17.98 11.62
N VAL A 622 10.50 -16.88 12.07
CA VAL A 622 11.73 -16.86 12.86
C VAL A 622 11.51 -17.53 14.23
N PHE A 623 10.35 -17.33 14.84
CA PHE A 623 10.05 -17.86 16.18
C PHE A 623 8.83 -18.78 16.20
N ASN A 624 8.88 -19.80 17.06
CA ASN A 624 7.67 -20.49 17.51
C ASN A 624 7.07 -19.71 18.69
N ASN A 625 5.95 -19.03 18.46
CA ASN A 625 5.27 -18.21 19.47
C ASN A 625 4.37 -18.99 20.44
N GLU A 626 4.28 -20.32 20.31
CA GLU A 626 3.48 -21.17 21.21
C GLU A 626 2.01 -20.72 21.39
N GLY A 627 1.43 -20.09 20.35
CA GLY A 627 0.05 -19.61 20.35
C GLY A 627 -0.18 -18.28 21.06
N MET A 628 0.85 -17.59 21.54
CA MET A 628 0.75 -16.24 22.14
C MET A 628 0.34 -15.21 21.09
N ARG A 629 -0.73 -14.44 21.32
CA ARG A 629 -1.26 -13.41 20.39
C ARG A 629 -2.31 -12.51 21.08
N PRO A 630 -2.58 -11.30 20.55
CA PRO A 630 -1.91 -10.62 19.45
C PRO A 630 -0.58 -9.98 19.87
N ALA A 631 0.26 -9.63 18.89
CA ALA A 631 1.55 -8.95 19.09
C ALA A 631 1.45 -7.44 18.75
N LEU A 632 2.13 -6.59 19.53
CA LEU A 632 2.20 -5.14 19.31
C LEU A 632 3.61 -4.63 19.65
N GLY A 633 4.33 -4.12 18.65
CA GLY A 633 5.73 -3.72 18.79
C GLY A 633 6.69 -4.86 19.13
N SER A 634 7.97 -4.64 18.86
CA SER A 634 9.02 -5.66 19.07
C SER A 634 10.38 -5.03 19.27
N GLU A 635 11.25 -5.72 20.00
CA GLU A 635 12.58 -5.20 20.31
C GLU A 635 13.64 -6.30 20.43
N PHE A 636 14.86 -5.97 20.01
CA PHE A 636 16.06 -6.73 20.34
C PHE A 636 16.64 -6.22 21.66
N LEU A 637 16.95 -7.15 22.57
CA LEU A 637 17.47 -6.83 23.90
C LEU A 637 18.99 -6.64 23.81
N MET A 638 19.42 -5.41 23.56
CA MET A 638 20.83 -5.03 23.42
C MET A 638 21.15 -3.78 24.24
N THR A 639 21.60 -3.98 25.47
CA THR A 639 21.85 -2.92 26.45
C THR A 639 22.79 -3.39 27.55
N ARG A 640 23.79 -2.59 27.91
CA ARG A 640 24.68 -2.89 29.04
C ARG A 640 23.96 -2.94 30.39
N HIS A 641 22.78 -2.33 30.50
CA HIS A 641 21.97 -2.36 31.72
C HIS A 641 21.46 -3.77 32.05
N PHE A 642 21.12 -4.57 31.03
CA PHE A 642 20.64 -5.94 31.24
C PHE A 642 21.78 -6.94 31.40
N PRO A 643 21.54 -8.10 32.03
CA PRO A 643 22.51 -9.19 32.17
C PRO A 643 23.09 -9.66 30.83
N ASP A 644 24.29 -10.26 30.88
CA ASP A 644 25.03 -10.68 29.68
C ASP A 644 24.32 -11.81 28.93
N ASP A 645 23.59 -12.69 29.64
CA ASP A 645 22.81 -13.78 29.05
C ASP A 645 21.55 -13.31 28.31
N VAL A 646 21.15 -12.05 28.52
CA VAL A 646 19.99 -11.43 27.85
C VAL A 646 20.36 -10.78 26.52
N GLN A 647 21.64 -10.49 26.29
CA GLN A 647 22.08 -9.78 25.09
C GLN A 647 21.80 -10.59 23.82
N GLY A 648 21.16 -9.96 22.83
CA GLY A 648 20.84 -10.56 21.54
C GLY A 648 19.54 -11.36 21.51
N GLN A 649 18.80 -11.39 22.62
CA GLN A 649 17.46 -11.95 22.68
C GLN A 649 16.42 -11.03 22.03
N PHE A 650 15.21 -11.54 21.78
CA PHE A 650 14.11 -10.81 21.15
C PHE A 650 12.84 -10.86 22.00
N THR A 651 12.02 -9.80 21.96
CA THR A 651 10.72 -9.70 22.64
C THR A 651 9.67 -8.98 21.79
N TYR A 652 8.40 -9.16 22.11
CA TYR A 652 7.27 -8.37 21.60
C TYR A 652 6.20 -8.21 22.69
N ALA A 653 5.34 -7.19 22.62
CA ALA A 653 4.24 -7.09 23.57
C ALA A 653 3.06 -7.98 23.15
N CYS A 654 2.57 -8.81 24.07
CA CYS A 654 1.44 -9.70 23.84
C CYS A 654 0.22 -9.27 24.65
N VAL A 655 -0.82 -8.81 23.95
CA VAL A 655 -1.86 -7.98 24.58
C VAL A 655 -3.12 -8.71 25.02
N ILE A 656 -3.42 -9.95 24.60
CA ILE A 656 -4.69 -10.63 24.98
C ILE A 656 -4.49 -11.92 25.79
N ASN A 657 -3.79 -12.91 25.26
CA ASN A 657 -3.77 -14.23 25.89
C ASN A 657 -2.63 -14.41 26.90
N MET A 658 -1.57 -13.59 26.80
CA MET A 658 -0.46 -13.57 27.75
C MET A 658 -0.49 -12.36 28.69
N ASN A 659 -0.97 -11.20 28.22
CA ASN A 659 -0.88 -9.92 28.95
C ASN A 659 0.55 -9.68 29.47
N GLY A 660 1.53 -9.65 28.57
CA GLY A 660 2.94 -9.66 28.94
C GLY A 660 3.90 -9.62 27.76
N MET A 661 5.16 -9.96 28.00
CA MET A 661 6.25 -9.96 27.02
C MET A 661 7.08 -11.25 27.12
N PRO A 662 7.04 -12.13 26.11
CA PRO A 662 7.90 -13.31 26.05
C PRO A 662 9.31 -12.94 25.61
N ARG A 663 10.30 -13.80 25.91
CA ARG A 663 11.67 -13.65 25.38
C ARG A 663 12.09 -14.87 24.56
N PHE A 664 12.81 -14.60 23.48
CA PHE A 664 13.28 -15.59 22.52
C PHE A 664 14.80 -15.54 22.36
N SER A 665 15.42 -16.70 22.16
CA SER A 665 16.74 -16.77 21.53
C SER A 665 16.65 -16.40 20.05
N VAL A 666 17.76 -15.94 19.48
CA VAL A 666 17.90 -15.69 18.05
C VAL A 666 19.21 -16.32 17.60
N ASN A 667 19.16 -17.20 16.61
CA ASN A 667 20.32 -17.91 16.07
C ASN A 667 20.29 -17.91 14.54
N ASP A 668 21.47 -17.99 13.93
CA ASP A 668 21.59 -18.17 12.49
C ASP A 668 20.97 -19.50 12.03
N ASP A 669 20.27 -19.46 10.90
CA ASP A 669 19.74 -20.63 10.20
C ASP A 669 20.14 -20.55 8.71
N GLY A 670 21.40 -20.87 8.44
CA GLY A 670 21.98 -20.71 7.11
C GLY A 670 21.88 -19.26 6.63
N GLY A 671 21.03 -19.00 5.63
CA GLY A 671 20.78 -17.64 5.14
C GLY A 671 19.98 -16.75 6.11
N GLY A 672 19.08 -17.34 6.90
CA GLY A 672 18.11 -16.64 7.74
C GLY A 672 18.33 -16.84 9.22
N TYR A 673 17.22 -16.89 9.97
CA TYR A 673 17.20 -16.90 11.43
C TYR A 673 16.17 -17.88 11.98
N HIS A 674 16.47 -18.46 13.13
CA HIS A 674 15.52 -19.22 13.93
C HIS A 674 15.66 -18.88 15.41
N GLY A 675 14.59 -19.06 16.17
CA GLY A 675 14.57 -18.78 17.60
C GLY A 675 13.48 -19.54 18.33
N ALA A 676 13.68 -19.71 19.64
CA ALA A 676 12.75 -20.42 20.51
C ALA A 676 12.46 -19.59 21.75
N ARG A 677 11.21 -19.69 22.24
CA ARG A 677 10.83 -19.08 23.51
C ARG A 677 11.67 -19.68 24.63
N LEU A 678 12.27 -18.82 25.44
CA LEU A 678 13.14 -19.27 26.52
C LEU A 678 12.34 -19.96 27.62
N LYS A 679 12.95 -21.01 28.18
CA LYS A 679 12.38 -21.85 29.24
C LYS A 679 13.32 -21.92 30.42
N LYS A 680 12.75 -22.07 31.61
CA LYS A 680 13.48 -22.43 32.83
C LYS A 680 13.85 -23.91 32.82
N ALA A 681 14.68 -24.34 33.77
CA ALA A 681 15.12 -25.72 33.90
C ALA A 681 13.96 -26.74 34.08
N ASP A 682 12.82 -26.30 34.60
CA ASP A 682 11.60 -27.13 34.77
C ASP A 682 10.70 -27.17 33.52
N GLY A 683 11.11 -26.52 32.42
CA GLY A 683 10.37 -26.45 31.17
C GLY A 683 9.28 -25.38 31.14
N SER A 684 9.07 -24.63 32.23
CA SER A 684 8.15 -23.48 32.24
C SER A 684 8.71 -22.31 31.44
N PRO A 685 7.86 -21.43 30.87
CA PRO A 685 8.32 -20.21 30.23
C PRO A 685 9.16 -19.32 31.16
N ASP A 686 10.26 -18.81 30.62
CA ASP A 686 11.02 -17.74 31.26
C ASP A 686 10.77 -16.45 30.48
N ASP A 687 9.64 -15.80 30.76
CA ASP A 687 9.19 -14.59 30.07
C ASP A 687 9.73 -13.31 30.75
N LEU A 688 9.88 -12.21 30.01
CA LEU A 688 10.30 -10.93 30.60
C LEU A 688 9.24 -10.34 31.52
N ILE A 689 7.98 -10.39 31.10
CA ILE A 689 6.84 -9.82 31.83
C ILE A 689 5.65 -10.76 31.67
N ARG A 690 4.96 -11.07 32.77
CA ARG A 690 3.69 -11.80 32.73
C ARG A 690 2.74 -11.27 33.80
N SER A 691 1.55 -10.82 33.39
CA SER A 691 0.53 -10.34 34.32
C SER A 691 -0.66 -11.30 34.42
N THR A 692 -1.30 -11.34 35.58
CA THR A 692 -2.63 -11.97 35.74
C THR A 692 -3.78 -10.99 35.45
N ASP A 693 -3.50 -9.69 35.38
CA ASP A 693 -4.50 -8.68 35.05
C ASP A 693 -4.76 -8.66 33.54
N LYS A 694 -5.98 -9.04 33.16
CA LYS A 694 -6.41 -9.03 31.77
C LYS A 694 -6.59 -7.63 31.21
N HIS A 695 -6.60 -6.56 32.01
CA HIS A 695 -6.65 -5.18 31.50
C HIS A 695 -5.28 -4.65 31.08
N PHE A 696 -4.18 -5.30 31.50
CA PHE A 696 -2.83 -4.90 31.14
C PHE A 696 -2.55 -5.22 29.68
N ARG A 697 -2.35 -4.17 28.88
CA ARG A 697 -2.17 -4.25 27.43
C ARG A 697 -0.84 -3.59 27.08
N PRO A 698 0.30 -4.28 27.25
CA PRO A 698 1.59 -3.70 26.95
C PRO A 698 1.68 -3.29 25.48
N ALA A 699 2.32 -2.17 25.20
CA ALA A 699 2.46 -1.63 23.86
C ALA A 699 3.90 -1.16 23.62
N ASP A 700 4.39 -1.45 22.42
CA ASP A 700 5.60 -0.88 21.83
C ASP A 700 6.85 -0.89 22.74
N PRO A 701 7.38 -2.08 23.06
CA PRO A 701 8.60 -2.18 23.86
C PRO A 701 9.79 -1.62 23.09
N GLN A 702 10.62 -0.78 23.74
CA GLN A 702 11.81 -0.21 23.13
C GLN A 702 12.95 -0.02 24.16
N ILE A 703 14.21 -0.29 23.77
CA ILE A 703 15.36 0.06 24.61
C ILE A 703 15.58 1.57 24.60
N GLY A 704 15.44 2.20 25.76
CA GLY A 704 15.58 3.65 25.94
C GLY A 704 17.03 4.12 26.00
N PRO A 705 17.28 5.45 26.00
CA PRO A 705 18.61 6.03 26.14
C PRO A 705 19.32 5.68 27.45
N ASP A 706 18.57 5.34 28.50
CA ASP A 706 19.06 4.88 29.80
C ASP A 706 19.33 3.36 29.84
N GLY A 707 19.11 2.66 28.72
CA GLY A 707 19.30 1.23 28.59
C GLY A 707 18.21 0.37 29.22
N ALA A 708 17.16 0.94 29.82
CA ALA A 708 15.99 0.20 30.26
C ALA A 708 15.09 -0.18 29.08
N LEU A 709 14.22 -1.18 29.26
CA LEU A 709 13.18 -1.50 28.28
C LEU A 709 11.90 -0.74 28.64
N TRP A 710 11.55 0.26 27.83
CA TRP A 710 10.37 1.11 27.99
C TRP A 710 9.18 0.54 27.27
N PHE A 711 7.98 0.73 27.80
CA PHE A 711 6.73 0.30 27.16
C PHE A 711 5.52 1.05 27.69
N GLY A 712 4.51 1.17 26.83
CA GLY A 712 3.20 1.68 27.20
C GLY A 712 2.28 0.59 27.76
N ASP A 713 1.22 0.99 28.45
CA ASP A 713 0.06 0.16 28.78
C ASP A 713 -1.21 0.88 28.33
N TRP A 714 -1.91 0.28 27.37
CA TRP A 714 -3.19 0.79 26.87
C TRP A 714 -4.31 0.70 27.92
N ALA A 715 -4.13 -0.14 28.96
CA ALA A 715 -5.01 -0.34 30.09
C ALA A 715 -6.49 -0.39 29.71
N ASN A 716 -6.96 -1.51 29.15
CA ASN A 716 -8.28 -1.58 28.54
C ASN A 716 -8.97 -2.94 28.66
N ALA A 717 -10.25 -2.89 29.05
CA ALA A 717 -11.14 -4.04 29.07
C ALA A 717 -11.56 -4.46 27.65
N LEU A 718 -11.91 -3.49 26.78
CA LEU A 718 -12.51 -3.73 25.47
C LEU A 718 -11.54 -3.44 24.31
N ILE A 719 -10.93 -4.48 23.73
CA ILE A 719 -10.01 -4.30 22.60
C ILE A 719 -10.72 -4.38 21.25
N GLY A 720 -11.47 -5.45 20.99
CA GLY A 720 -11.92 -5.79 19.65
C GLY A 720 -13.15 -5.02 19.15
N HIS A 721 -13.26 -4.88 17.84
CA HIS A 721 -14.40 -4.25 17.14
C HIS A 721 -15.40 -5.26 16.56
N MET A 722 -15.01 -6.52 16.42
CA MET A 722 -15.94 -7.59 16.00
C MET A 722 -16.83 -8.07 17.17
N GLN A 723 -16.30 -7.95 18.39
CA GLN A 723 -16.89 -8.47 19.61
C GLN A 723 -17.77 -7.42 20.30
N TYR A 724 -17.34 -6.16 20.29
CA TYR A 724 -18.02 -5.02 20.91
C TYR A 724 -18.28 -3.92 19.88
N SER A 725 -19.46 -3.28 19.94
CA SER A 725 -19.74 -2.11 19.09
C SER A 725 -18.69 -1.02 19.33
N GLN A 726 -18.37 -0.24 18.30
CA GLN A 726 -17.55 0.97 18.41
C GLN A 726 -18.16 2.01 19.36
N ARG A 727 -19.47 1.90 19.66
CA ARG A 727 -20.21 2.75 20.60
C ARG A 727 -20.54 2.08 21.93
N ASP A 728 -19.93 0.94 22.24
CA ASP A 728 -20.12 0.28 23.54
C ASP A 728 -19.77 1.27 24.68
N PRO A 729 -20.67 1.49 25.66
CA PRO A 729 -20.47 2.47 26.72
C PRO A 729 -19.29 2.17 27.64
N ASN A 730 -18.74 0.94 27.61
CA ASN A 730 -17.60 0.53 28.41
C ASN A 730 -16.25 0.72 27.69
N ARG A 731 -16.22 1.30 26.49
CA ARG A 731 -14.95 1.69 25.86
C ARG A 731 -14.29 2.78 26.69
N ASP A 732 -13.10 2.49 27.20
CA ASP A 732 -12.32 3.47 27.93
C ASP A 732 -11.59 4.40 26.96
N HIS A 733 -11.54 5.68 27.31
CA HIS A 733 -10.90 6.75 26.55
C HIS A 733 -9.85 7.52 27.38
N THR A 734 -9.58 7.08 28.62
CA THR A 734 -8.89 7.91 29.62
C THR A 734 -7.63 7.29 30.21
N ARG A 735 -7.48 5.97 30.18
CA ARG A 735 -6.33 5.30 30.79
C ARG A 735 -5.14 5.22 29.86
N GLY A 736 -3.94 5.36 30.42
CA GLY A 736 -2.69 5.30 29.69
C GLY A 736 -1.51 5.42 30.64
N ARG A 737 -0.54 4.52 30.50
CA ARG A 737 0.59 4.42 31.45
C ARG A 737 1.86 4.08 30.73
N ILE A 738 2.97 4.55 31.27
CA ILE A 738 4.32 4.26 30.83
C ILE A 738 5.07 3.57 31.96
N TYR A 739 5.75 2.49 31.61
CA TYR A 739 6.63 1.75 32.51
C TYR A 739 8.00 1.59 31.87
N ARG A 740 8.99 1.28 32.72
CA ARG A 740 10.27 0.72 32.29
C ARG A 740 10.60 -0.54 33.07
N LEU A 741 11.15 -1.53 32.38
CA LEU A 741 11.73 -2.73 32.96
C LEU A 741 13.24 -2.50 33.14
N VAL A 742 13.71 -2.63 34.38
CA VAL A 742 15.09 -2.38 34.80
C VAL A 742 15.69 -3.63 35.45
N TYR A 743 17.02 -3.66 35.56
CA TYR A 743 17.79 -4.63 36.34
C TYR A 743 18.55 -3.90 37.46
N PRO A 744 17.98 -3.72 38.66
CA PRO A 744 18.57 -2.87 39.70
C PRO A 744 19.98 -3.26 40.17
N GLY A 745 20.41 -4.51 39.91
CA GLY A 745 21.77 -4.96 40.20
C GLY A 745 22.85 -4.40 39.25
N ARG A 746 22.46 -3.67 38.20
CA ARG A 746 23.36 -3.00 37.24
C ARG A 746 22.95 -1.54 37.10
N GLU A 747 23.92 -0.66 36.92
CA GLU A 747 23.65 0.76 36.68
C GLU A 747 22.88 0.95 35.37
N LEU A 748 22.03 1.98 35.31
CA LEU A 748 21.46 2.44 34.06
C LEU A 748 22.57 2.95 33.14
N VAL A 749 22.39 2.80 31.84
CA VAL A 749 23.31 3.37 30.85
C VAL A 749 23.20 4.89 30.93
N LYS A 750 24.35 5.57 30.93
CA LYS A 750 24.36 7.04 30.83
C LYS A 750 23.87 7.44 29.43
N PRO A 751 22.78 8.22 29.30
CA PRO A 751 22.26 8.59 28.00
C PRO A 751 23.29 9.30 27.11
N VAL A 752 23.44 8.80 25.88
CA VAL A 752 24.22 9.44 24.81
C VAL A 752 23.24 10.13 23.86
N THR A 753 23.16 11.45 23.95
CA THR A 753 22.26 12.30 23.15
C THR A 753 22.97 12.84 21.90
N GLN A 754 22.19 13.22 20.89
CA GLN A 754 22.67 13.69 19.59
C GLN A 754 22.46 15.20 19.40
N PHE A 755 21.47 15.77 20.09
CA PHE A 755 21.05 17.17 19.92
C PHE A 755 22.20 18.17 20.12
N GLY A 756 22.36 19.09 19.16
CA GLY A 756 23.35 20.17 19.20
C GLY A 756 24.81 19.76 18.98
N LYS A 757 25.10 18.47 18.78
CA LYS A 757 26.48 17.98 18.62
C LYS A 757 27.01 18.14 17.20
N PRO A 758 28.33 18.33 17.01
CA PRO A 758 28.94 18.34 15.68
C PRO A 758 28.89 16.95 15.05
N VAL A 759 28.87 16.90 13.71
CA VAL A 759 28.84 15.64 12.94
C VAL A 759 29.92 14.66 13.38
N ALA A 760 31.15 15.14 13.59
CA ALA A 760 32.28 14.30 14.01
C ALA A 760 32.03 13.58 15.35
N GLU A 761 31.37 14.24 16.31
CA GLU A 761 31.04 13.62 17.59
C GLU A 761 29.91 12.58 17.44
N ILE A 762 28.92 12.85 16.57
CA ILE A 762 27.82 11.91 16.34
C ILE A 762 28.30 10.65 15.62
N LEU A 763 29.26 10.77 14.70
CA LEU A 763 29.87 9.62 14.03
C LEU A 763 30.56 8.66 15.03
N GLU A 764 31.20 9.18 16.07
CA GLU A 764 31.78 8.34 17.12
C GLU A 764 30.72 7.57 17.92
N GLN A 765 29.48 8.04 17.98
CA GLN A 765 28.39 7.33 18.65
C GLN A 765 27.97 6.04 17.91
N LEU A 766 28.41 5.85 16.65
CA LEU A 766 28.24 4.58 15.93
C LEU A 766 29.09 3.45 16.53
N ARG A 767 30.01 3.76 17.46
CA ARG A 767 30.78 2.80 18.25
C ARG A 767 30.06 2.32 19.52
N GLU A 768 28.96 2.96 19.90
CA GLU A 768 28.22 2.59 21.11
C GLU A 768 27.66 1.16 21.00
N TYR A 769 27.61 0.49 22.15
CA TYR A 769 27.11 -0.88 22.25
C TYR A 769 25.60 -0.95 22.00
N GLU A 770 24.86 0.04 22.52
CA GLU A 770 23.41 0.12 22.44
C GLU A 770 22.94 0.39 21.00
N TRP A 771 22.18 -0.56 20.44
CA TRP A 771 21.69 -0.46 19.07
C TRP A 771 20.82 0.76 18.84
N ARG A 772 19.96 1.11 19.82
CA ARG A 772 19.09 2.28 19.75
C ARG A 772 19.85 3.60 19.85
N THR A 773 21.06 3.64 20.42
CA THR A 773 21.92 4.83 20.35
C THR A 773 22.45 5.03 18.93
N ARG A 774 22.93 3.97 18.29
CA ARG A 774 23.37 4.01 16.88
C ARG A 774 22.21 4.36 15.93
N TYR A 775 21.01 3.86 16.21
CA TYR A 775 19.78 4.22 15.50
C TYR A 775 19.52 5.73 15.52
N ARG A 776 19.53 6.35 16.71
CA ARG A 776 19.35 7.81 16.85
C ARG A 776 20.47 8.60 16.19
N ALA A 777 21.72 8.12 16.27
CA ALA A 777 22.86 8.73 15.59
C ALA A 777 22.69 8.73 14.06
N ARG A 778 22.32 7.59 13.46
CA ARG A 778 22.00 7.50 12.02
C ARG A 778 20.85 8.42 11.63
N ARG A 779 19.76 8.42 12.40
CA ARG A 779 18.58 9.27 12.15
C ARG A 779 18.92 10.76 12.19
N GLU A 780 19.72 11.20 13.16
CA GLU A 780 20.20 12.58 13.24
C GLU A 780 21.07 12.94 12.02
N LEU A 781 22.03 12.09 11.65
CA LEU A 781 22.89 12.33 10.49
C LEU A 781 22.08 12.38 9.18
N HIS A 782 21.14 11.45 9.01
CA HIS A 782 20.21 11.44 7.88
C HIS A 782 19.38 12.73 7.81
N GLY A 783 19.02 13.34 8.94
CA GLY A 783 18.25 14.59 8.97
C GLY A 783 19.04 15.85 8.60
N ARG A 784 20.38 15.78 8.52
CA ARG A 784 21.24 16.94 8.25
C ARG A 784 21.50 17.17 6.75
N PRO A 785 21.96 18.38 6.36
CA PRO A 785 22.42 18.65 5.01
C PRO A 785 23.59 17.74 4.59
N SER A 786 23.57 17.25 3.34
CA SER A 786 24.59 16.32 2.84
C SER A 786 25.99 16.93 2.77
N ASP A 787 26.08 18.23 2.49
CA ASP A 787 27.33 19.00 2.43
C ASP A 787 27.98 19.21 3.80
N GLU A 788 27.22 19.10 4.89
CA GLU A 788 27.75 19.07 6.25
C GLU A 788 28.24 17.67 6.67
N VAL A 789 27.50 16.62 6.28
CA VAL A 789 27.75 15.25 6.77
C VAL A 789 28.84 14.52 5.98
N LEU A 790 28.74 14.50 4.65
CA LEU A 790 29.57 13.62 3.81
C LEU A 790 31.08 13.93 3.89
N PRO A 791 31.55 15.19 3.92
CA PRO A 791 32.99 15.47 4.03
C PRO A 791 33.59 14.94 5.33
N VAL A 792 32.88 15.13 6.46
CA VAL A 792 33.33 14.68 7.78
C VAL A 792 33.29 13.15 7.88
N LEU A 793 32.25 12.52 7.31
CA LEU A 793 32.14 11.07 7.22
C LEU A 793 33.31 10.45 6.45
N ASN A 794 33.68 11.02 5.29
CA ASN A 794 34.79 10.51 4.49
C ASN A 794 36.13 10.62 5.23
N GLN A 795 36.34 11.70 5.99
CA GLN A 795 37.51 11.84 6.86
C GLN A 795 37.50 10.79 7.98
N TRP A 796 36.34 10.56 8.59
CA TRP A 796 36.16 9.58 9.66
C TRP A 796 36.46 8.16 9.19
N VAL A 797 35.91 7.75 8.03
CA VAL A 797 36.20 6.45 7.40
C VAL A 797 37.69 6.28 7.12
N SER A 798 38.35 7.33 6.61
CA SER A 798 39.79 7.30 6.31
C SER A 798 40.67 7.16 7.56
N ALA A 799 40.14 7.50 8.74
CA ALA A 799 40.83 7.38 10.02
C ALA A 799 40.58 6.05 10.73
N LEU A 800 39.68 5.20 10.22
CA LEU A 800 39.40 3.88 10.80
C LEU A 800 40.64 2.99 10.68
N LYS A 801 40.94 2.26 11.75
CA LYS A 801 42.09 1.34 11.79
C LYS A 801 41.63 -0.08 11.48
N SER A 802 42.35 -0.77 10.61
CA SER A 802 42.02 -2.15 10.20
C SER A 802 42.16 -3.18 11.33
N ASP A 803 42.79 -2.83 12.44
CA ASP A 803 42.91 -3.67 13.65
C ASP A 803 41.79 -3.41 14.68
N ASP A 804 40.89 -2.47 14.41
CA ASP A 804 39.69 -2.24 15.21
C ASP A 804 38.74 -3.45 15.08
N PRO A 805 38.28 -4.08 16.17
CA PRO A 805 37.36 -5.21 16.11
C PRO A 805 36.03 -4.88 15.42
N ASP A 806 35.63 -3.61 15.41
CA ASP A 806 34.42 -3.12 14.75
C ASP A 806 34.68 -2.58 13.33
N PHE A 807 35.91 -2.70 12.79
CA PHE A 807 36.31 -2.07 11.53
C PHE A 807 35.32 -2.31 10.38
N GLU A 808 34.94 -3.58 10.16
CA GLU A 808 33.99 -3.95 9.11
C GLU A 808 32.61 -3.34 9.32
N ARG A 809 32.11 -3.39 10.55
CA ARG A 809 30.82 -2.82 10.94
C ARG A 809 30.80 -1.31 10.75
N LEU A 810 31.85 -0.59 11.16
CA LEU A 810 31.92 0.87 11.06
C LEU A 810 32.01 1.34 9.60
N ARG A 811 32.67 0.59 8.72
CA ARG A 811 32.62 0.84 7.28
C ARG A 811 31.22 0.63 6.70
N THR A 812 30.49 -0.38 7.17
CA THR A 812 29.09 -0.58 6.81
C THR A 812 28.19 0.56 7.32
N GLU A 813 28.40 1.04 8.56
CA GLU A 813 27.68 2.20 9.11
C GLU A 813 27.87 3.44 8.24
N ALA A 814 29.09 3.69 7.75
CA ALA A 814 29.36 4.77 6.83
C ALA A 814 28.61 4.63 5.49
N LEU A 815 28.55 3.42 4.93
CA LEU A 815 27.77 3.18 3.70
C LEU A 815 26.28 3.43 3.90
N TRP A 816 25.71 3.04 5.04
CA TRP A 816 24.30 3.32 5.34
C TRP A 816 24.02 4.82 5.44
N ILE A 817 24.93 5.60 6.03
CA ILE A 817 24.82 7.06 6.06
C ILE A 817 24.89 7.59 4.62
N GLN A 818 25.88 7.18 3.82
CA GLN A 818 26.00 7.60 2.42
C GLN A 818 24.75 7.24 1.59
N GLN A 819 24.15 6.07 1.83
CA GLN A 819 22.89 5.66 1.21
C GLN A 819 21.75 6.62 1.55
N SER A 820 21.62 7.01 2.83
CA SER A 820 20.57 7.95 3.26
C SER A 820 20.69 9.35 2.64
N HIS A 821 21.88 9.70 2.14
CA HIS A 821 22.17 10.93 1.41
C HIS A 821 22.20 10.76 -0.11
N HIS A 822 21.90 9.56 -0.65
CA HIS A 822 21.98 9.24 -2.09
C HIS A 822 23.37 9.55 -2.70
N ALA A 823 24.43 9.33 -1.93
CA ALA A 823 25.79 9.73 -2.27
C ALA A 823 26.82 8.65 -1.89
N LEU A 824 26.62 7.44 -2.42
CA LEU A 824 27.51 6.29 -2.20
C LEU A 824 28.93 6.58 -2.71
N ASN A 825 29.93 6.23 -1.90
CA ASN A 825 31.32 6.17 -2.34
C ASN A 825 31.59 4.79 -2.97
N PRO A 826 31.89 4.71 -4.29
CA PRO A 826 32.10 3.43 -4.98
C PRO A 826 33.27 2.61 -4.40
N GLU A 827 34.35 3.27 -3.97
CA GLU A 827 35.52 2.59 -3.41
C GLU A 827 35.20 1.95 -2.06
N LEU A 828 34.44 2.65 -1.21
CA LEU A 828 33.99 2.10 0.06
C LEU A 828 32.99 0.95 -0.15
N LEU A 829 32.07 1.09 -1.11
CA LEU A 829 31.11 0.03 -1.44
C LEU A 829 31.84 -1.26 -1.86
N GLU A 830 32.80 -1.15 -2.77
CA GLU A 830 33.60 -2.29 -3.22
C GLU A 830 34.40 -2.92 -2.07
N ALA A 831 34.99 -2.08 -1.20
CA ALA A 831 35.74 -2.56 -0.05
C ALA A 831 34.89 -3.35 0.95
N VAL A 832 33.61 -2.96 1.15
CA VAL A 832 32.68 -3.69 2.04
C VAL A 832 32.10 -4.92 1.35
N LEU A 833 31.86 -4.89 0.04
CA LEU A 833 31.48 -6.07 -0.75
C LEU A 833 32.54 -7.19 -0.69
N GLN A 834 33.81 -6.85 -0.43
CA GLN A 834 34.93 -7.79 -0.26
C GLN A 834 35.26 -8.10 1.21
N SER A 835 34.44 -7.64 2.16
CA SER A 835 34.67 -7.82 3.60
C SER A 835 34.80 -9.31 3.98
N PRO A 836 35.67 -9.68 4.95
CA PRO A 836 35.67 -11.02 5.52
C PRO A 836 34.39 -11.35 6.30
N VAL A 837 33.60 -10.34 6.71
CA VAL A 837 32.37 -10.52 7.47
C VAL A 837 31.18 -10.62 6.52
N ALA A 838 30.51 -11.78 6.51
CA ALA A 838 29.39 -12.04 5.62
C ALA A 838 28.21 -11.07 5.81
N ASP A 839 27.97 -10.60 7.03
CA ASP A 839 26.92 -9.60 7.30
C ASP A 839 27.20 -8.24 6.67
N ALA A 840 28.47 -7.79 6.69
CA ALA A 840 28.89 -6.56 6.03
C ALA A 840 28.68 -6.68 4.50
N ARG A 841 29.03 -7.82 3.91
CA ARG A 841 28.76 -8.10 2.49
C ARG A 841 27.25 -8.12 2.19
N ALA A 842 26.44 -8.78 3.02
CA ALA A 842 24.99 -8.84 2.85
C ALA A 842 24.34 -7.45 2.91
N ALA A 843 24.77 -6.60 3.85
CA ALA A 843 24.34 -5.21 3.95
C ALA A 843 24.72 -4.40 2.69
N ALA A 844 25.96 -4.51 2.21
CA ALA A 844 26.40 -3.84 0.98
C ALA A 844 25.63 -4.30 -0.27
N VAL A 845 25.30 -5.60 -0.36
CA VAL A 845 24.47 -6.15 -1.44
C VAL A 845 23.04 -5.60 -1.39
N ARG A 846 22.45 -5.44 -0.19
CA ARG A 846 21.16 -4.77 -0.01
C ARG A 846 21.21 -3.32 -0.48
N ILE A 847 22.27 -2.58 -0.11
CA ILE A 847 22.49 -1.19 -0.55
C ILE A 847 22.54 -1.12 -2.08
N ALA A 848 23.35 -1.97 -2.73
CA ALA A 848 23.45 -2.00 -4.18
C ALA A 848 22.11 -2.30 -4.88
N ALA A 849 21.27 -3.18 -4.30
CA ALA A 849 19.94 -3.47 -4.82
C ALA A 849 18.95 -2.30 -4.67
N ASP A 850 19.00 -1.62 -3.52
CA ASP A 850 18.08 -0.51 -3.21
C ASP A 850 18.45 0.76 -4.00
N GLU A 851 19.75 0.99 -4.23
CA GLU A 851 20.30 2.10 -5.02
C GLU A 851 20.47 1.76 -6.51
N ARG A 852 19.85 0.68 -7.01
CA ARG A 852 19.99 0.24 -8.42
C ARG A 852 19.64 1.30 -9.48
N ALA A 853 18.86 2.30 -9.12
CA ALA A 853 18.48 3.39 -10.03
C ALA A 853 19.57 4.46 -10.16
N SER A 854 20.39 4.64 -9.11
CA SER A 854 21.47 5.63 -9.01
C SER A 854 22.86 4.98 -9.21
N LEU A 855 22.99 3.68 -9.01
CA LEU A 855 24.22 2.89 -9.16
C LEU A 855 24.20 2.07 -10.45
N ALA A 856 24.93 2.54 -11.48
CA ALA A 856 24.98 1.89 -12.80
C ALA A 856 25.46 0.43 -12.74
N ASP A 857 26.38 0.14 -11.83
CA ASP A 857 27.07 -1.14 -11.65
C ASP A 857 26.29 -2.11 -10.75
N ALA A 858 25.12 -1.70 -10.23
CA ALA A 858 24.36 -2.45 -9.23
C ALA A 858 24.16 -3.92 -9.62
N GLN A 859 23.74 -4.18 -10.86
CA GLN A 859 23.54 -5.54 -11.35
C GLN A 859 24.83 -6.37 -11.30
N SER A 860 25.98 -5.78 -11.67
CA SER A 860 27.28 -6.47 -11.65
C SER A 860 27.66 -6.93 -10.25
N HIS A 861 27.46 -6.07 -9.25
CA HIS A 861 27.67 -6.42 -7.85
C HIS A 861 26.73 -7.55 -7.40
N LEU A 862 25.46 -7.51 -7.78
CA LEU A 862 24.47 -8.56 -7.45
C LEU A 862 24.80 -9.91 -8.12
N LEU A 863 25.26 -9.90 -9.37
CA LEU A 863 25.71 -11.11 -10.09
C LEU A 863 26.97 -11.72 -9.47
N THR A 864 27.84 -10.89 -8.90
CA THR A 864 29.01 -11.36 -8.15
C THR A 864 28.60 -11.96 -6.83
N ALA A 865 27.78 -11.24 -6.06
CA ALA A 865 27.23 -11.68 -4.78
C ALA A 865 26.36 -12.95 -4.90
N SER A 866 25.79 -13.24 -6.07
CA SER A 866 25.06 -14.49 -6.32
C SER A 866 25.91 -15.74 -6.15
N ARG A 867 27.24 -15.58 -6.15
CA ARG A 867 28.24 -16.64 -6.06
C ARG A 867 28.95 -16.68 -4.71
N ASP A 868 28.58 -15.82 -3.78
CA ASP A 868 29.17 -15.74 -2.45
C ASP A 868 29.09 -17.09 -1.72
N GLU A 869 30.06 -17.41 -0.87
CA GLU A 869 30.07 -18.65 -0.09
C GLU A 869 28.97 -18.66 0.98
N HIS A 870 28.59 -17.49 1.51
CA HIS A 870 27.65 -17.38 2.61
C HIS A 870 26.21 -17.29 2.07
N PRO A 871 25.28 -18.14 2.56
CA PRO A 871 23.91 -18.17 2.08
C PRO A 871 23.17 -16.83 2.25
N ARG A 872 23.39 -16.10 3.34
CA ARG A 872 22.76 -14.78 3.58
C ARG A 872 23.07 -13.76 2.48
N VAL A 873 24.31 -13.73 2.00
CA VAL A 873 24.73 -12.84 0.90
C VAL A 873 24.03 -13.25 -0.40
N ARG A 874 23.93 -14.56 -0.67
CA ARG A 874 23.15 -15.07 -1.81
C ARG A 874 21.67 -14.75 -1.70
N THR A 875 21.09 -14.74 -0.50
CA THR A 875 19.68 -14.34 -0.29
C THR A 875 19.45 -12.87 -0.65
N GLU A 876 20.31 -11.96 -0.17
CA GLU A 876 20.24 -10.53 -0.55
C GLU A 876 20.49 -10.33 -2.06
N ALA A 877 21.41 -11.11 -2.66
CA ALA A 877 21.62 -11.07 -4.10
C ALA A 877 20.39 -11.55 -4.88
N ALA A 878 19.72 -12.62 -4.44
CA ALA A 878 18.51 -13.12 -5.08
C ALA A 878 17.36 -12.10 -4.97
N ARG A 879 17.23 -11.46 -3.81
CA ARG A 879 16.32 -10.32 -3.61
C ARG A 879 16.62 -9.20 -4.61
N GLY A 880 17.87 -8.77 -4.72
CA GLY A 880 18.26 -7.69 -5.65
C GLY A 880 18.03 -8.02 -7.13
N LEU A 881 18.44 -9.23 -7.55
CA LEU A 881 18.30 -9.70 -8.94
C LEU A 881 16.83 -9.82 -9.38
N SER A 882 15.89 -9.93 -8.43
CA SER A 882 14.45 -9.92 -8.75
C SER A 882 13.97 -8.60 -9.39
N PHE A 883 14.69 -7.49 -9.21
CA PHE A 883 14.33 -6.21 -9.82
C PHE A 883 14.85 -6.05 -11.26
N PHE A 884 15.64 -7.00 -11.75
CA PHE A 884 16.22 -6.99 -13.09
C PHE A 884 15.55 -8.06 -13.95
N ALA A 885 14.63 -7.61 -14.81
CA ALA A 885 13.91 -8.47 -15.74
C ALA A 885 14.78 -8.75 -16.99
N ASP A 886 15.85 -9.51 -16.82
CA ASP A 886 16.77 -9.88 -17.91
C ASP A 886 17.41 -11.28 -17.76
N VAL A 887 17.98 -11.76 -18.86
CA VAL A 887 18.55 -13.11 -18.97
C VAL A 887 19.74 -13.34 -18.03
N PRO A 888 20.71 -12.40 -17.87
CA PRO A 888 21.80 -12.56 -16.91
C PRO A 888 21.31 -12.79 -15.47
N SER A 889 20.31 -12.03 -15.02
CA SER A 889 19.76 -12.14 -13.67
C SER A 889 19.03 -13.47 -13.46
N ALA A 890 18.18 -13.87 -14.40
CA ALA A 890 17.52 -15.18 -14.38
C ALA A 890 18.54 -16.34 -14.36
N THR A 891 19.61 -16.24 -15.15
CA THR A 891 20.69 -17.24 -15.18
C THR A 891 21.43 -17.34 -13.86
N ALA A 892 21.74 -16.21 -13.22
CA ALA A 892 22.40 -16.18 -11.92
C ALA A 892 21.53 -16.83 -10.83
N LEU A 893 20.23 -16.52 -10.79
CA LEU A 893 19.25 -17.12 -9.88
C LEU A 893 19.20 -18.65 -10.04
N LEU A 894 19.16 -19.15 -11.28
CA LEU A 894 19.19 -20.60 -11.54
C LEU A 894 20.51 -21.24 -11.10
N LYS A 895 21.64 -20.58 -11.34
CA LYS A 895 22.96 -21.10 -10.94
C LYS A 895 23.14 -21.16 -9.42
N MET A 896 22.50 -20.28 -8.65
CA MET A 896 22.53 -20.32 -7.18
C MET A 896 22.09 -21.67 -6.62
N THR A 897 21.24 -22.43 -7.32
CA THR A 897 20.81 -23.76 -6.85
C THR A 897 21.91 -24.83 -6.91
N SER A 898 23.09 -24.50 -7.46
CA SER A 898 24.28 -25.37 -7.48
C SER A 898 25.03 -25.35 -6.14
N TYR A 899 24.77 -24.36 -5.29
CA TYR A 899 25.31 -24.29 -3.93
C TYR A 899 24.55 -25.24 -3.00
N PRO A 900 25.08 -25.58 -1.81
CA PRO A 900 24.34 -26.34 -0.80
C PRO A 900 22.93 -25.78 -0.57
N ALA A 901 21.96 -26.68 -0.38
CA ALA A 901 20.57 -26.30 -0.19
C ALA A 901 20.42 -25.48 1.09
N ASP A 902 19.69 -24.37 0.98
CA ASP A 902 19.36 -23.47 2.06
C ASP A 902 17.93 -22.99 1.83
N TYR A 903 17.07 -23.12 2.84
CA TYR A 903 15.65 -22.81 2.71
C TYR A 903 15.42 -21.36 2.27
N TRP A 904 16.16 -20.42 2.86
CA TRP A 904 15.95 -18.99 2.65
C TRP A 904 16.45 -18.54 1.28
N VAL A 905 17.58 -19.08 0.83
CA VAL A 905 18.07 -18.87 -0.53
C VAL A 905 17.07 -19.44 -1.54
N ASP A 906 16.66 -20.70 -1.39
CA ASP A 906 15.77 -21.35 -2.36
C ASP A 906 14.37 -20.70 -2.38
N TYR A 907 13.85 -20.27 -1.24
CA TYR A 907 12.62 -19.48 -1.17
C TYR A 907 12.79 -18.18 -1.97
N THR A 908 13.87 -17.43 -1.74
CA THR A 908 14.08 -16.13 -2.38
C THR A 908 14.32 -16.28 -3.88
N VAL A 909 15.08 -17.30 -4.30
CA VAL A 909 15.31 -17.66 -5.70
C VAL A 909 14.00 -18.01 -6.40
N ARG A 910 13.15 -18.86 -5.79
CA ARG A 910 11.83 -19.19 -6.34
C ARG A 910 11.01 -17.93 -6.63
N HIS A 911 10.98 -16.99 -5.68
CA HIS A 911 10.18 -15.79 -5.81
C HIS A 911 10.79 -14.76 -6.78
N ALA A 912 12.12 -14.65 -6.82
CA ALA A 912 12.81 -13.83 -7.81
C ALA A 912 12.60 -14.36 -9.24
N LEU A 913 12.62 -15.69 -9.42
CA LEU A 913 12.27 -16.32 -10.69
C LEU A 913 10.80 -16.10 -11.04
N GLY A 914 9.88 -16.15 -10.08
CA GLY A 914 8.47 -15.82 -10.29
C GLY A 914 8.24 -14.37 -10.74
N ALA A 915 8.98 -13.41 -10.19
CA ALA A 915 8.94 -12.01 -10.62
C ALA A 915 9.50 -11.80 -12.04
N ASN A 916 10.52 -12.59 -12.41
CA ASN A 916 11.18 -12.52 -13.71
C ASN A 916 10.66 -13.57 -14.70
N GLU A 917 9.46 -14.12 -14.47
CA GLU A 917 8.94 -15.26 -15.23
C GLU A 917 8.85 -15.00 -16.74
N SER A 918 8.48 -13.77 -17.13
CA SER A 918 8.38 -13.36 -18.54
C SER A 918 9.69 -13.49 -19.32
N ILE A 919 10.84 -13.55 -18.63
CA ILE A 919 12.17 -13.59 -19.24
C ILE A 919 12.60 -15.02 -19.59
N TRP A 920 12.32 -15.99 -18.71
CA TRP A 920 12.85 -17.35 -18.85
C TRP A 920 11.79 -18.39 -19.24
N ARG A 921 10.49 -18.11 -19.05
CA ARG A 921 9.40 -19.06 -19.27
C ARG A 921 9.42 -19.67 -20.68
N THR A 922 9.43 -18.83 -21.71
CA THR A 922 9.38 -19.27 -23.12
C THR A 922 10.56 -20.18 -23.47
N ASP A 923 11.75 -19.82 -23.00
CA ASP A 923 12.98 -20.58 -23.25
C ASP A 923 12.97 -21.91 -22.49
N TYR A 924 12.47 -21.93 -21.26
CA TYR A 924 12.33 -23.15 -20.48
C TYR A 924 11.34 -24.12 -21.13
N ILE A 925 10.15 -23.64 -21.53
CA ILE A 925 9.12 -24.46 -22.19
C ILE A 925 9.65 -25.05 -23.50
N ALA A 926 10.40 -24.26 -24.28
CA ALA A 926 10.95 -24.69 -25.54
C ALA A 926 12.20 -25.58 -25.42
N GLY A 927 12.65 -25.89 -24.20
CA GLY A 927 13.85 -26.69 -23.95
C GLY A 927 15.17 -25.97 -24.26
N ARG A 928 15.16 -24.63 -24.39
CA ARG A 928 16.35 -23.81 -24.65
C ARG A 928 17.24 -23.60 -23.43
N ILE A 929 16.69 -23.79 -22.22
CA ILE A 929 17.46 -23.77 -20.97
C ILE A 929 17.95 -25.18 -20.67
N ALA A 930 19.07 -25.57 -21.27
CA ALA A 930 19.70 -26.87 -21.05
C ALA A 930 20.44 -26.95 -19.70
N ASP A 931 20.65 -28.16 -19.20
CA ASP A 931 21.58 -28.48 -18.09
C ASP A 931 21.32 -27.78 -16.75
N LEU A 932 20.05 -27.57 -16.39
CA LEU A 932 19.71 -27.09 -15.05
C LEU A 932 20.02 -28.13 -13.98
N PRO A 933 20.61 -27.73 -12.83
CA PRO A 933 20.68 -28.59 -11.65
C PRO A 933 19.29 -29.12 -11.27
N THR A 934 19.19 -30.34 -10.73
CA THR A 934 17.90 -30.95 -10.35
C THR A 934 17.05 -30.02 -9.48
N ARG A 935 17.67 -29.32 -8.52
CA ARG A 935 16.98 -28.36 -7.65
C ARG A 935 16.42 -27.14 -8.40
N ALA A 936 17.15 -26.59 -9.38
CA ALA A 936 16.61 -25.54 -10.25
C ALA A 936 15.44 -26.06 -11.08
N THR A 937 15.57 -27.26 -11.64
CA THR A 937 14.48 -27.90 -12.40
C THR A 937 13.23 -28.07 -11.54
N GLU A 938 13.37 -28.50 -10.28
CA GLU A 938 12.25 -28.62 -9.33
C GLU A 938 11.59 -27.27 -9.02
N ILE A 939 12.36 -26.22 -8.73
CA ILE A 939 11.84 -24.86 -8.45
C ILE A 939 11.08 -24.32 -9.65
N VAL A 940 11.68 -24.38 -10.84
CA VAL A 940 11.06 -23.90 -12.08
C VAL A 940 9.81 -24.71 -12.39
N THR A 941 9.89 -26.04 -12.28
CA THR A 941 8.72 -26.93 -12.45
C THR A 941 7.60 -26.54 -11.50
N GLN A 942 7.89 -26.29 -10.22
CA GLN A 942 6.90 -25.86 -9.23
C GLN A 942 6.26 -24.50 -9.57
N LEU A 943 7.04 -23.52 -10.04
CA LEU A 943 6.53 -22.23 -10.48
C LEU A 943 5.58 -22.39 -11.67
N MET A 944 5.98 -23.18 -12.67
CA MET A 944 5.16 -23.51 -13.83
C MET A 944 3.91 -24.34 -13.48
N ALA A 945 4.02 -25.14 -12.41
CA ALA A 945 3.01 -26.02 -11.86
C ALA A 945 2.18 -25.41 -10.72
N ALA A 946 2.26 -24.09 -10.48
CA ALA A 946 1.62 -23.43 -9.34
C ALA A 946 0.07 -23.58 -9.30
N SER A 947 -0.53 -24.21 -10.31
CA SER A 947 -1.83 -24.87 -10.20
C SER A 947 -1.75 -26.36 -10.56
N LYS A 948 -2.62 -27.17 -9.96
CA LYS A 948 -2.72 -28.62 -10.21
C LYS A 948 -2.88 -28.97 -11.71
N SER A 949 -3.61 -28.16 -12.48
CA SER A 949 -3.79 -28.36 -13.92
C SER A 949 -2.53 -27.99 -14.73
N GLY A 950 -1.83 -26.92 -14.36
CA GLY A 950 -0.56 -26.54 -14.99
C GLY A 950 0.54 -27.60 -14.81
N ALA A 951 0.59 -28.24 -13.64
CA ALA A 951 1.52 -29.33 -13.35
C ALA A 951 1.37 -30.52 -14.32
N VAL A 952 0.12 -30.88 -14.63
CA VAL A 952 -0.19 -32.00 -15.54
C VAL A 952 0.04 -31.60 -17.00
N ALA A 953 -0.19 -30.34 -17.36
CA ALA A 953 -0.02 -29.83 -18.72
C ALA A 953 1.44 -29.68 -19.15
N LEU A 954 2.34 -29.35 -18.21
CA LEU A 954 3.71 -28.95 -18.50
C LEU A 954 4.51 -29.97 -19.34
N PRO A 955 4.53 -31.28 -19.04
CA PRO A 955 5.28 -32.25 -19.84
C PRO A 955 4.78 -32.33 -21.28
N PHE A 956 3.46 -32.21 -21.50
CA PHE A 956 2.88 -32.25 -22.83
C PHE A 956 3.23 -30.99 -23.63
N LEU A 957 3.23 -29.81 -23.00
CA LEU A 957 3.66 -28.57 -23.63
C LEU A 957 5.15 -28.60 -24.00
N GLN A 958 6.01 -29.14 -23.13
CA GLN A 958 7.44 -29.33 -23.44
C GLN A 958 7.65 -30.27 -24.64
N THR A 959 6.93 -31.39 -24.71
CA THR A 959 6.95 -32.29 -25.87
C THR A 959 6.55 -31.56 -27.17
N LEU A 960 5.54 -30.70 -27.11
CA LEU A 960 4.98 -30.03 -28.29
C LEU A 960 5.78 -28.81 -28.76
N LEU A 961 6.48 -28.14 -27.84
CA LEU A 961 7.20 -26.89 -28.09
C LEU A 961 8.72 -27.06 -28.12
N SER A 962 9.20 -28.31 -28.05
CA SER A 962 10.61 -28.70 -28.16
C SER A 962 11.25 -28.16 -29.45
N GLN A 963 12.48 -27.64 -29.35
CA GLN A 963 13.28 -27.22 -30.51
C GLN A 963 13.57 -28.36 -31.49
N GLU A 964 13.76 -29.58 -30.98
CA GLU A 964 13.87 -30.78 -31.81
C GLU A 964 12.47 -31.39 -31.98
N PRO A 965 11.94 -31.46 -33.23
CA PRO A 965 10.61 -32.01 -33.47
C PRO A 965 10.51 -33.46 -32.97
N LYS A 966 9.63 -33.69 -32.00
CA LYS A 966 9.32 -35.04 -31.50
C LYS A 966 8.52 -35.82 -32.55
N PRO A 967 8.61 -37.17 -32.57
CA PRO A 967 7.82 -38.01 -33.48
C PRO A 967 6.32 -37.65 -33.44
N GLU A 968 5.65 -37.72 -34.59
CA GLU A 968 4.24 -37.32 -34.72
C GLU A 968 3.32 -38.08 -33.76
N GLU A 969 3.60 -39.36 -33.49
CA GLU A 969 2.87 -40.16 -32.51
C GLU A 969 2.97 -39.58 -31.08
N GLU A 970 4.15 -39.10 -30.69
CA GLU A 970 4.40 -38.50 -29.38
C GLU A 970 3.71 -37.13 -29.27
N ARG A 971 3.80 -36.31 -30.32
CA ARG A 971 3.07 -35.04 -30.42
C ARG A 971 1.55 -35.25 -30.35
N ASN A 972 1.01 -36.24 -31.05
CA ASN A 972 -0.42 -36.54 -31.02
C ASN A 972 -0.89 -37.01 -29.63
N LYS A 973 -0.08 -37.82 -28.93
CA LYS A 973 -0.36 -38.20 -27.53
C LYS A 973 -0.37 -36.99 -26.61
N ALA A 974 0.61 -36.09 -26.74
CA ALA A 974 0.68 -34.87 -25.95
C ALA A 974 -0.50 -33.91 -26.22
N MET A 975 -0.87 -33.69 -27.48
CA MET A 975 -2.05 -32.88 -27.85
C MET A 975 -3.35 -33.50 -27.32
N THR A 976 -3.49 -34.83 -27.40
CA THR A 976 -4.65 -35.55 -26.85
C THR A 976 -4.75 -35.34 -25.35
N ALA A 977 -3.65 -35.56 -24.63
CA ALA A 977 -3.63 -35.39 -23.19
C ALA A 977 -3.96 -33.95 -22.76
N LEU A 978 -3.41 -32.93 -23.43
CA LEU A 978 -3.78 -31.52 -23.18
C LEU A 978 -5.26 -31.25 -23.46
N SER A 979 -5.82 -31.86 -24.50
CA SER A 979 -7.22 -31.68 -24.86
C SER A 979 -8.18 -32.24 -23.80
N GLU A 980 -7.74 -33.21 -22.99
CA GLU A 980 -8.53 -33.85 -21.93
C GLU A 980 -8.44 -33.12 -20.57
N LEU A 981 -7.54 -32.15 -20.41
CA LEU A 981 -7.39 -31.43 -19.14
C LEU A 981 -8.54 -30.46 -18.87
N GLU A 982 -9.00 -30.41 -17.63
CA GLU A 982 -10.02 -29.46 -17.18
C GLU A 982 -9.37 -28.16 -16.69
N GLY A 983 -9.93 -27.03 -17.13
CA GLY A 983 -9.50 -25.67 -16.78
C GLY A 983 -10.66 -24.77 -16.38
N ASP A 984 -10.34 -23.60 -15.86
CA ASP A 984 -11.30 -22.57 -15.45
C ASP A 984 -11.64 -21.64 -16.64
N VAL A 985 -12.92 -21.60 -16.99
CA VAL A 985 -13.43 -20.80 -18.12
C VAL A 985 -13.28 -19.29 -17.88
N ASN A 986 -13.39 -18.81 -16.64
CA ASN A 986 -13.29 -17.38 -16.32
C ASN A 986 -11.84 -16.90 -16.40
N ARG A 987 -10.90 -17.66 -15.81
CA ARG A 987 -9.47 -17.36 -15.97
C ARG A 987 -9.04 -17.50 -17.43
N GLY A 988 -9.57 -18.49 -18.15
CA GLY A 988 -9.32 -18.66 -19.58
C GLY A 988 -9.79 -17.48 -20.43
N ARG A 989 -10.88 -16.81 -20.01
CA ARG A 989 -11.33 -15.56 -20.64
C ARG A 989 -10.32 -14.44 -20.45
N GLU A 990 -9.74 -14.28 -19.25
CA GLU A 990 -8.70 -13.26 -18.99
C GLU A 990 -7.47 -13.50 -19.88
N VAL A 991 -7.05 -14.76 -20.01
CA VAL A 991 -5.95 -15.16 -20.91
C VAL A 991 -6.32 -14.87 -22.38
N PHE A 992 -7.54 -15.16 -22.81
CA PHE A 992 -8.02 -14.83 -24.15
C PHE A 992 -8.02 -13.32 -24.40
N VAL A 993 -8.48 -12.52 -23.43
CA VAL A 993 -8.50 -11.05 -23.51
C VAL A 993 -7.08 -10.52 -23.69
N ARG A 994 -6.12 -11.02 -22.92
CA ARG A 994 -4.72 -10.57 -22.96
C ARG A 994 -3.98 -10.98 -24.23
N ASN A 995 -4.23 -12.20 -24.76
CA ASN A 995 -3.35 -12.80 -25.77
C ASN A 995 -4.00 -13.00 -27.15
N CYS A 996 -5.34 -13.03 -27.24
CA CYS A 996 -6.04 -13.44 -28.46
C CYS A 996 -6.92 -12.35 -29.07
N THR A 997 -7.35 -11.34 -28.30
CA THR A 997 -8.27 -10.28 -28.79
C THR A 997 -7.68 -9.35 -29.82
N ALA A 998 -6.35 -9.28 -29.93
CA ALA A 998 -5.64 -8.56 -30.98
C ALA A 998 -6.06 -9.03 -32.39
N CYS A 999 -6.41 -10.32 -32.52
CA CYS A 999 -6.76 -10.94 -33.79
C CYS A 999 -8.17 -11.55 -33.81
N HIS A 1000 -8.69 -12.03 -32.69
CA HIS A 1000 -9.94 -12.80 -32.63
C HIS A 1000 -11.04 -12.10 -31.81
N LYS A 1001 -12.29 -12.23 -32.26
CA LYS A 1001 -13.51 -11.97 -31.47
C LYS A 1001 -14.15 -13.26 -30.97
N VAL A 1002 -14.94 -13.14 -29.91
CA VAL A 1002 -15.92 -14.15 -29.50
C VAL A 1002 -17.32 -13.50 -29.51
N GLY A 1003 -18.16 -13.93 -30.45
CA GLY A 1003 -19.52 -13.39 -30.60
C GLY A 1003 -19.49 -11.94 -31.08
N ASN A 1004 -20.29 -11.08 -30.44
CA ASN A 1004 -20.33 -9.62 -30.67
C ASN A 1004 -19.53 -8.84 -29.59
N GLY A 1005 -18.66 -9.52 -28.83
CA GLY A 1005 -17.86 -8.93 -27.76
C GLY A 1005 -16.58 -8.24 -28.22
N GLU A 1006 -15.68 -7.99 -27.28
CA GLU A 1006 -14.37 -7.34 -27.51
C GLU A 1006 -13.43 -8.20 -28.38
N GLY A 1007 -12.60 -7.54 -29.20
CA GLY A 1007 -11.62 -8.17 -30.10
C GLY A 1007 -11.68 -7.66 -31.55
N ARG A 1008 -10.78 -8.15 -32.41
CA ARG A 1008 -10.74 -7.84 -33.86
C ARG A 1008 -11.10 -9.07 -34.71
N GLU A 1009 -11.37 -8.85 -36.00
CA GLU A 1009 -11.71 -9.92 -36.97
C GLU A 1009 -10.61 -10.12 -38.02
N PHE A 1010 -9.35 -10.07 -37.57
CA PHE A 1010 -8.22 -10.44 -38.43
C PHE A 1010 -8.09 -11.97 -38.50
N GLY A 1011 -8.33 -12.66 -37.40
CA GLY A 1011 -8.55 -14.10 -37.34
C GLY A 1011 -10.04 -14.47 -37.36
N PRO A 1012 -10.37 -15.76 -37.48
CA PRO A 1012 -11.76 -16.23 -37.40
C PRO A 1012 -12.43 -15.83 -36.08
N ASN A 1013 -13.71 -15.42 -36.17
CA ASN A 1013 -14.55 -15.27 -34.99
C ASN A 1013 -14.72 -16.64 -34.31
N LEU A 1014 -14.35 -16.70 -33.03
CA LEU A 1014 -14.30 -17.93 -32.26
C LEU A 1014 -15.63 -18.25 -31.54
N ALA A 1015 -16.68 -17.44 -31.74
CA ALA A 1015 -18.04 -17.85 -31.36
C ALA A 1015 -18.40 -19.18 -32.04
N GLY A 1016 -18.85 -20.15 -31.25
CA GLY A 1016 -19.24 -21.47 -31.74
C GLY A 1016 -18.05 -22.33 -32.16
N VAL A 1017 -16.80 -21.96 -31.85
CA VAL A 1017 -15.61 -22.76 -32.23
C VAL A 1017 -15.69 -24.19 -31.71
N ALA A 1018 -16.26 -24.39 -30.52
CA ALA A 1018 -16.46 -25.72 -29.94
C ALA A 1018 -17.48 -26.60 -30.69
N LYS A 1019 -18.32 -26.01 -31.57
CA LYS A 1019 -19.19 -26.77 -32.49
C LYS A 1019 -18.47 -27.17 -33.78
N ARG A 1020 -17.46 -26.40 -34.19
CA ARG A 1020 -16.74 -26.57 -35.46
C ARG A 1020 -15.50 -27.45 -35.31
N MET A 1021 -14.86 -27.41 -34.15
CA MET A 1021 -13.62 -28.12 -33.87
C MET A 1021 -13.74 -28.84 -32.52
N ASN A 1022 -13.26 -30.08 -32.45
CA ASN A 1022 -13.10 -30.75 -31.17
C ASN A 1022 -11.90 -30.16 -30.41
N ARG A 1023 -11.79 -30.45 -29.11
CA ARG A 1023 -10.75 -29.88 -28.24
C ARG A 1023 -9.32 -30.17 -28.74
N PHE A 1024 -9.07 -31.36 -29.29
CA PHE A 1024 -7.79 -31.71 -29.90
C PHE A 1024 -7.43 -30.73 -31.04
N LYS A 1025 -8.38 -30.46 -31.94
CA LYS A 1025 -8.17 -29.53 -33.05
C LYS A 1025 -7.96 -28.08 -32.58
N ILE A 1026 -8.65 -27.66 -31.52
CA ILE A 1026 -8.42 -26.35 -30.90
C ILE A 1026 -6.99 -26.25 -30.34
N VAL A 1027 -6.53 -27.29 -29.62
CA VAL A 1027 -5.14 -27.37 -29.12
C VAL A 1027 -4.14 -27.33 -30.28
N GLN A 1028 -4.37 -28.11 -31.33
CA GLN A 1028 -3.51 -28.14 -32.51
C GLN A 1028 -3.41 -26.76 -33.18
N SER A 1029 -4.53 -26.05 -33.36
CA SER A 1029 -4.53 -24.72 -33.98
C SER A 1029 -3.78 -23.65 -33.18
N VAL A 1030 -3.68 -23.80 -31.86
CA VAL A 1030 -2.94 -22.86 -31.00
C VAL A 1030 -1.46 -23.23 -30.90
N ILE A 1031 -1.13 -24.53 -30.89
CA ILE A 1031 0.25 -25.03 -30.82
C ILE A 1031 0.96 -24.93 -32.17
N ASP A 1032 0.25 -25.25 -33.24
CA ASP A 1032 0.76 -25.40 -34.61
C ASP A 1032 -0.21 -24.71 -35.58
N PRO A 1033 -0.21 -23.37 -35.63
CA PRO A 1033 -1.15 -22.60 -36.46
C PRO A 1033 -0.96 -22.85 -37.96
N ASN A 1034 0.15 -23.47 -38.38
CA ASN A 1034 0.48 -23.82 -39.76
C ASN A 1034 -0.02 -25.20 -40.17
N ALA A 1035 -0.50 -26.02 -39.23
CA ALA A 1035 -1.00 -27.36 -39.53
C ALA A 1035 -2.20 -27.36 -40.51
N GLU A 1036 -3.07 -26.35 -40.43
CA GLU A 1036 -4.23 -26.20 -41.31
C GLU A 1036 -4.62 -24.72 -41.46
N VAL A 1037 -4.29 -24.13 -42.62
CA VAL A 1037 -4.49 -22.69 -42.88
C VAL A 1037 -5.47 -22.46 -44.03
N ALA A 1038 -6.62 -21.88 -43.71
CA ALA A 1038 -7.56 -21.42 -44.74
C ALA A 1038 -6.93 -20.29 -45.56
N GLU A 1039 -7.16 -20.29 -46.87
CA GLU A 1039 -6.52 -19.36 -47.81
C GLU A 1039 -6.63 -17.89 -47.41
N LYS A 1040 -7.79 -17.48 -46.88
CA LYS A 1040 -8.03 -16.10 -46.40
C LYS A 1040 -7.25 -15.68 -45.15
N TYR A 1041 -6.60 -16.59 -44.44
CA TYR A 1041 -5.79 -16.30 -43.25
C TYR A 1041 -4.29 -16.55 -43.46
N ARG A 1042 -3.89 -16.85 -44.70
CA ARG A 1042 -2.48 -17.00 -45.06
C ARG A 1042 -1.77 -15.66 -45.00
N SER A 1043 -0.55 -15.69 -44.50
CA SER A 1043 0.33 -14.51 -44.49
C SER A 1043 0.69 -14.13 -45.94
N THR A 1044 0.79 -12.83 -46.21
CA THR A 1044 1.28 -12.27 -47.46
C THR A 1044 2.58 -11.54 -47.17
N LEU A 1045 3.65 -11.93 -47.87
CA LEU A 1045 4.90 -11.21 -47.90
C LEU A 1045 4.83 -10.14 -49.00
N ILE A 1046 5.03 -8.89 -48.63
CA ILE A 1046 5.16 -7.76 -49.56
C ILE A 1046 6.58 -7.24 -49.44
N VAL A 1047 7.31 -7.18 -50.56
CA VAL A 1047 8.59 -6.50 -50.67
C VAL A 1047 8.34 -5.19 -51.40
N THR A 1048 8.65 -4.07 -50.75
CA THR A 1048 8.52 -2.74 -51.34
C THR A 1048 9.74 -2.39 -52.20
N THR A 1049 9.62 -1.40 -53.08
CA THR A 1049 10.67 -0.96 -54.03
C THR A 1049 11.95 -0.45 -53.36
N ASP A 1050 11.92 -0.20 -52.05
CA ASP A 1050 13.09 0.10 -51.20
C ASP A 1050 13.77 -1.16 -50.63
N GLY A 1051 13.29 -2.35 -51.01
CA GLY A 1051 13.81 -3.65 -50.59
C GLY A 1051 13.36 -4.12 -49.22
N MET A 1052 12.39 -3.46 -48.56
CA MET A 1052 11.91 -3.87 -47.24
C MET A 1052 10.85 -4.98 -47.31
N PRO A 1053 11.10 -6.18 -46.76
CA PRO A 1053 10.10 -7.23 -46.66
C PRO A 1053 9.16 -6.99 -45.46
N THR A 1054 7.85 -7.05 -45.69
CA THR A 1054 6.82 -7.04 -44.64
C THR A 1054 5.89 -8.24 -44.83
N ALA A 1055 5.78 -9.09 -43.81
CA ALA A 1055 4.84 -10.22 -43.80
C ALA A 1055 3.64 -9.91 -42.91
N GLY A 1056 2.43 -10.24 -43.35
CA GLY A 1056 1.22 -10.02 -42.57
C GLY A 1056 -0.06 -10.46 -43.26
N LEU A 1057 -1.19 -10.29 -42.61
CA LEU A 1057 -2.51 -10.56 -43.20
C LEU A 1057 -2.99 -9.35 -44.01
N VAL A 1058 -3.42 -9.56 -45.25
CA VAL A 1058 -4.12 -8.49 -45.99
C VAL A 1058 -5.52 -8.32 -45.40
N VAL A 1059 -5.77 -7.20 -44.72
CA VAL A 1059 -7.03 -6.93 -44.01
C VAL A 1059 -8.01 -6.11 -44.85
N SER A 1060 -7.50 -5.27 -45.75
CA SER A 1060 -8.29 -4.58 -46.76
C SER A 1060 -7.40 -4.17 -47.94
N GLU A 1061 -8.01 -3.93 -49.10
CA GLU A 1061 -7.30 -3.50 -50.31
C GLU A 1061 -8.25 -2.63 -51.14
N ASN A 1062 -7.76 -1.50 -51.66
CA ASN A 1062 -8.47 -0.63 -52.60
C ASN A 1062 -7.63 -0.43 -53.88
N ASP A 1063 -8.03 0.47 -54.77
CA ASP A 1063 -7.35 0.66 -56.06
C ASP A 1063 -5.92 1.22 -55.93
N THR A 1064 -5.59 1.90 -54.82
CA THR A 1064 -4.31 2.58 -54.62
C THR A 1064 -3.43 1.96 -53.53
N GLU A 1065 -4.01 1.27 -52.55
CA GLU A 1065 -3.34 0.82 -51.33
C GLU A 1065 -3.75 -0.60 -50.92
N VAL A 1066 -2.83 -1.30 -50.25
CA VAL A 1066 -3.05 -2.57 -49.54
C VAL A 1066 -2.85 -2.31 -48.04
N GLU A 1067 -3.83 -2.70 -47.22
CA GLU A 1067 -3.71 -2.70 -45.77
C GLU A 1067 -3.25 -4.09 -45.29
N LEU A 1068 -2.07 -4.15 -44.67
CA LEU A 1068 -1.43 -5.36 -44.21
C LEU A 1068 -1.27 -5.32 -42.68
N PHE A 1069 -1.86 -6.27 -41.96
CA PHE A 1069 -1.70 -6.42 -40.51
C PHE A 1069 -0.51 -7.34 -40.20
N ASP A 1070 0.53 -6.79 -39.58
CA ASP A 1070 1.80 -7.50 -39.29
C ASP A 1070 1.82 -8.26 -37.94
N GLY A 1071 0.66 -8.42 -37.31
CA GLY A 1071 0.53 -8.99 -35.97
C GLY A 1071 0.59 -7.96 -34.84
N LYS A 1072 1.01 -6.71 -35.13
CA LYS A 1072 1.02 -5.59 -34.16
C LYS A 1072 0.17 -4.42 -34.63
N ALA A 1073 0.33 -4.00 -35.88
CA ALA A 1073 -0.36 -2.84 -36.46
C ALA A 1073 -0.79 -3.10 -37.90
N VAL A 1074 -1.75 -2.30 -38.38
CA VAL A 1074 -2.13 -2.29 -39.80
C VAL A 1074 -1.25 -1.29 -40.52
N ARG A 1075 -0.50 -1.74 -41.52
CA ARG A 1075 0.33 -0.92 -42.39
C ARG A 1075 -0.38 -0.68 -43.71
N LYS A 1076 -0.36 0.57 -44.17
CA LYS A 1076 -0.81 0.94 -45.52
C LYS A 1076 0.37 0.94 -46.46
N ILE A 1077 0.29 0.13 -47.51
CA ILE A 1077 1.34 0.03 -48.53
C ILE A 1077 0.71 0.46 -49.85
N ALA A 1078 1.23 1.53 -50.45
CA ALA A 1078 0.77 1.96 -51.76
C ALA A 1078 1.13 0.88 -52.79
N LYS A 1079 0.20 0.53 -53.68
CA LYS A 1079 0.43 -0.50 -54.70
C LYS A 1079 1.57 -0.14 -55.65
N ALA A 1080 1.80 1.16 -55.87
CA ALA A 1080 2.92 1.66 -56.66
C ALA A 1080 4.29 1.33 -56.05
N ASP A 1081 4.33 1.09 -54.74
CA ASP A 1081 5.56 0.81 -54.00
C ASP A 1081 5.80 -0.70 -53.83
N ILE A 1082 4.91 -1.57 -54.32
CA ILE A 1082 5.04 -3.03 -54.21
C ILE A 1082 5.88 -3.56 -55.37
N GLU A 1083 7.08 -4.07 -55.07
CA GLU A 1083 7.95 -4.74 -56.03
C GLU A 1083 7.60 -6.23 -56.15
N GLU A 1084 7.36 -6.90 -55.02
CA GLU A 1084 6.99 -8.32 -54.97
C GLU A 1084 5.87 -8.56 -53.96
N ARG A 1085 4.90 -9.42 -54.31
CA ARG A 1085 3.83 -9.88 -53.41
C ARG A 1085 3.67 -11.38 -53.52
N VAL A 1086 3.83 -12.08 -52.40
CA VAL A 1086 3.70 -13.54 -52.33
C VAL A 1086 2.79 -13.94 -51.18
N THR A 1087 1.66 -14.57 -51.48
CA THR A 1087 0.85 -15.25 -50.47
C THR A 1087 1.58 -16.53 -50.04
N GLN A 1088 1.95 -16.59 -48.78
CA GLN A 1088 2.68 -17.68 -48.17
C GLN A 1088 1.75 -18.86 -47.84
N GLN A 1089 2.31 -20.06 -47.61
CA GLN A 1089 1.52 -21.18 -47.08
C GLN A 1089 1.33 -21.07 -45.55
N GLN A 1090 2.15 -20.24 -44.90
CA GLN A 1090 2.10 -19.97 -43.48
C GLN A 1090 0.85 -19.16 -43.09
N SER A 1091 0.34 -19.43 -41.89
CA SER A 1091 -0.69 -18.68 -41.20
C SER A 1091 -0.21 -17.28 -40.86
N SER A 1092 -1.14 -16.34 -40.82
CA SER A 1092 -0.94 -15.02 -40.22
C SER A 1092 -0.99 -15.04 -38.69
N MET A 1093 -1.48 -16.14 -38.08
CA MET A 1093 -1.36 -16.35 -36.64
C MET A 1093 0.11 -16.69 -36.30
N PRO A 1094 0.76 -15.95 -35.38
CA PRO A 1094 2.15 -16.22 -35.01
C PRO A 1094 2.33 -17.61 -34.41
N GLU A 1095 3.45 -18.27 -34.73
CA GLU A 1095 3.89 -19.47 -34.02
C GLU A 1095 4.35 -19.11 -32.59
N GLY A 1096 4.31 -20.08 -31.68
CA GLY A 1096 4.86 -19.93 -30.33
C GLY A 1096 3.97 -19.20 -29.32
N VAL A 1097 2.73 -18.85 -29.66
CA VAL A 1097 1.74 -18.24 -28.73
C VAL A 1097 1.53 -19.12 -27.48
N ALA A 1098 1.57 -20.44 -27.62
CA ALA A 1098 1.46 -21.35 -26.48
C ALA A 1098 2.63 -21.24 -25.48
N ALA A 1099 3.80 -20.78 -25.92
CA ALA A 1099 4.98 -20.63 -25.06
C ALA A 1099 4.95 -19.30 -24.26
N THR A 1100 4.08 -18.36 -24.61
CA THR A 1100 3.97 -17.05 -23.94
C THR A 1100 2.97 -17.05 -22.77
N VAL A 1101 2.19 -18.12 -22.61
CA VAL A 1101 1.21 -18.30 -21.52
C VAL A 1101 1.66 -19.36 -20.52
N ALA A 1102 1.23 -19.27 -19.25
CA ALA A 1102 1.56 -20.29 -18.26
C ALA A 1102 0.87 -21.62 -18.61
N PRO A 1103 1.40 -22.80 -18.22
CA PRO A 1103 0.74 -24.07 -18.49
C PRO A 1103 -0.69 -24.14 -17.95
N SER A 1104 -0.93 -23.52 -16.79
CA SER A 1104 -2.26 -23.38 -16.19
C SER A 1104 -3.18 -22.48 -17.02
N GLU A 1105 -2.68 -21.33 -17.44
CA GLU A 1105 -3.37 -20.38 -18.30
C GLU A 1105 -3.70 -21.00 -19.67
N PHE A 1106 -2.82 -21.85 -20.21
CA PHE A 1106 -3.08 -22.58 -21.45
C PHE A 1106 -4.26 -23.54 -21.30
N VAL A 1107 -4.30 -24.32 -20.20
CA VAL A 1107 -5.43 -25.23 -19.91
C VAL A 1107 -6.73 -24.44 -19.71
N ASP A 1108 -6.67 -23.33 -18.98
CA ASP A 1108 -7.81 -22.43 -18.77
C ASP A 1108 -8.29 -21.83 -20.11
N LEU A 1109 -7.37 -21.38 -20.98
CA LEU A 1109 -7.69 -20.88 -22.33
C LEU A 1109 -8.38 -21.94 -23.18
N MET A 1110 -7.87 -23.19 -23.17
CA MET A 1110 -8.52 -24.30 -23.87
C MET A 1110 -9.93 -24.57 -23.33
N ALA A 1111 -10.13 -24.50 -22.01
CA ALA A 1111 -11.44 -24.63 -21.40
C ALA A 1111 -12.39 -23.50 -21.83
N TYR A 1112 -11.91 -22.25 -21.85
CA TYR A 1112 -12.70 -21.12 -22.34
C TYR A 1112 -13.11 -21.28 -23.81
N LEU A 1113 -12.17 -21.63 -24.70
CA LEU A 1113 -12.47 -21.85 -26.12
C LEU A 1113 -13.42 -23.04 -26.34
N ALA A 1114 -13.25 -24.12 -25.57
CA ALA A 1114 -14.14 -25.28 -25.59
C ALA A 1114 -15.55 -24.97 -25.05
N ALA A 1115 -15.72 -23.93 -24.23
CA ALA A 1115 -17.01 -23.46 -23.76
C ALA A 1115 -17.76 -22.56 -24.78
N GLN A 1116 -17.09 -22.08 -25.83
CA GLN A 1116 -17.68 -21.21 -26.84
C GLN A 1116 -18.56 -21.99 -27.82
N THR A 1117 -19.78 -22.28 -27.38
CA THR A 1117 -20.81 -23.02 -28.14
C THR A 1117 -21.85 -22.10 -28.80
N GLN A 1118 -21.87 -20.81 -28.45
CA GLN A 1118 -22.84 -19.86 -28.98
C GLN A 1118 -22.42 -19.35 -30.36
N ASP A 1119 -23.34 -19.35 -31.33
CA ASP A 1119 -23.09 -18.77 -32.65
C ASP A 1119 -23.13 -17.23 -32.60
N VAL A 1120 -22.52 -16.57 -33.58
CA VAL A 1120 -22.63 -15.12 -33.74
C VAL A 1120 -24.10 -14.79 -33.99
N LYS A 1121 -24.74 -14.01 -33.11
CA LYS A 1121 -26.08 -13.49 -33.39
C LYS A 1121 -25.98 -12.56 -34.60
N PRO A 1122 -26.82 -12.74 -35.64
CA PRO A 1122 -26.84 -11.81 -36.76
C PRO A 1122 -27.06 -10.40 -36.22
N GLN A 1123 -26.21 -9.46 -36.62
CA GLN A 1123 -26.45 -8.05 -36.32
C GLN A 1123 -27.73 -7.62 -37.06
N PRO A 1124 -28.61 -6.84 -36.41
CA PRO A 1124 -29.77 -6.26 -37.09
C PRO A 1124 -29.37 -5.34 -38.24
#